data_AF-A0A3R9VNQ1-F1
#
_entry.id   AF-A0A3R9VNQ1-F1
#
_cell.length_a   1.000
_cell.length_b   1.000
_cell.length_c   1.000
_cell.angle_alpha   90.00
_cell.angle_beta   90.00
_cell.angle_gamma   90.00
#
_symmetry.space_group_name_H-M   'P 1'
#
loop_
_entity.id
_entity.type
_entity.pdbx_description
1 polymer ?
#
loop_
_entity_poly.entity_id
_entity_poly.type
_entity_poly.pdbx_seq_one_letter_code
_entity_poly.pdbx_strand_id
1 'polypeptide(L)'
;MRGMVLDGRYELVKRVGAGGMGVVWRAEDHRLGRRVAVKVLAAPEETSEADRERLLALFHREARAAAVLESSYIVGIHDHGTALGEDGRDVPYLVMPLLTGRTLAARLREEGPLAPGEVARVGAQICRALAIAHRAGVVHRDIKPANVFLTDENLVKVLDFGVATFVDAATQRLTRTGDGPNGTVLYMAPERFKDRPDDPRGDLYSLGCVLYELITGSPPFMSGSAAALIHHHLHEPPPPIDRARPGLPDGWAELVADLLAKDPAERPDAERAIERLEGMAGAGMGGASAGAAAAAVSVPEPVLDPAPAALPEPAPAPAPAPAALPESVPAPESVLTPETSYRIAPPEAEAEQAEAEAEAESTAQPPSRRSFLSVVGAVVLGGGGMALGMLDEPAGYGRGGAGSTGSSVPYDTPVGTAADSRGPAPAPDGARRGGGVTILSSPLPDAFGPGRLASWEGLAQLRQLVSRSLTGYKRTADGRLMLVGDLATAPGRTTDGGRTWTFTLKENVRYQDGTAVTSADFTRAFTLLDKDTAPDPLGVVFAATVRMVEAPDRRTVVYRLRRPDTGFPFLLAGPAGAPAPVATDPARDEATRPACGPYLIAWNQVSEGTQYPSLERNPQWDAATDPLRTAFPDGYRFEVSDAAGGSLAERIASSPAGRPVVVLDSETPGVPGAPDAPGASAAPTLRYAEGSSTSVSLYVVNTRRVRVRSVRLALALAFPRQDVHRIAGDDRAVPTTRLLPPGVRGHLDAGAGPLGTAENGDPERARRTLAKAGAPAHELVVGYTQGEPMGRERARAVVDALLRAGFRARAADVGAPLPGPSATRTGTYDYDLHLVTLSTYSPDPALFFRSFFDTRVPNGQGLGALADRGLHTAIDRASAATGGGAQAAAWAAVDELLVEYGAVVPVCRHERRLPYRRGLEGLTLDGRGPSLATAYVSS
;
A
#
# COMPACT_ATOMS: atom_id res chain seq x y z
N MET A 1 -7.50 12.28 -22.93
CA MET A 1 -8.89 12.74 -22.71
C MET A 1 -9.04 14.18 -22.15
N ARG A 2 -8.10 14.80 -21.42
CA ARG A 2 -8.31 16.20 -20.95
C ARG A 2 -8.36 17.17 -22.15
N GLY A 3 -9.32 18.08 -22.18
CA GLY A 3 -9.56 18.99 -23.30
C GLY A 3 -10.36 18.37 -24.46
N MET A 4 -10.71 17.09 -24.36
CA MET A 4 -11.61 16.44 -25.30
C MET A 4 -13.03 16.97 -25.12
N VAL A 5 -13.73 17.20 -26.23
CA VAL A 5 -15.13 17.64 -26.24
C VAL A 5 -16.01 16.47 -26.68
N LEU A 6 -16.79 15.91 -25.74
CA LEU A 6 -17.71 14.81 -26.05
C LEU A 6 -18.96 15.37 -26.74
N ASP A 7 -19.35 14.75 -27.85
CA ASP A 7 -20.46 15.16 -28.73
C ASP A 7 -20.47 16.65 -29.11
N GLY A 8 -19.28 17.25 -29.20
CA GLY A 8 -19.14 18.69 -29.49
C GLY A 8 -19.75 19.61 -28.42
N ARG A 9 -20.06 19.10 -27.22
CA ARG A 9 -20.78 19.83 -26.17
C ARG A 9 -20.12 19.80 -24.79
N TYR A 10 -19.57 18.67 -24.38
CA TYR A 10 -19.05 18.49 -23.01
C TYR A 10 -17.52 18.46 -23.01
N GLU A 11 -16.90 19.59 -22.69
CA GLU A 11 -15.45 19.68 -22.62
C GLU A 11 -14.92 19.15 -21.29
N LEU A 12 -14.08 18.12 -21.33
CA LEU A 12 -13.50 17.49 -20.16
C LEU A 12 -12.35 18.33 -19.57
N VAL A 13 -12.64 19.12 -18.53
CA VAL A 13 -11.69 20.09 -17.96
C VAL A 13 -10.73 19.48 -16.94
N LYS A 14 -11.26 18.74 -15.96
CA LYS A 14 -10.48 18.20 -14.84
C LYS A 14 -11.05 16.88 -14.35
N ARG A 15 -10.22 15.84 -14.24
CA ARG A 15 -10.60 14.60 -13.57
C ARG A 15 -10.91 14.85 -12.10
N VAL A 16 -12.08 14.41 -11.64
CA VAL A 16 -12.55 14.58 -10.25
C VAL A 16 -12.59 13.25 -9.48
N GLY A 17 -12.64 12.12 -10.17
CA GLY A 17 -12.59 10.80 -9.54
C GLY A 17 -12.35 9.70 -10.57
N ALA A 18 -12.02 8.51 -10.09
CA ALA A 18 -11.97 7.31 -10.91
C ALA A 18 -12.16 6.06 -10.06
N GLY A 19 -12.74 5.02 -10.65
CA GLY A 19 -12.90 3.70 -10.07
C GLY A 19 -12.85 2.62 -11.15
N GLY A 20 -13.09 1.36 -10.77
CA GLY A 20 -13.00 0.21 -11.68
C GLY A 20 -13.96 0.21 -12.88
N MET A 21 -14.87 1.19 -12.96
CA MET A 21 -15.93 1.26 -13.97
C MET A 21 -15.80 2.47 -14.91
N GLY A 22 -14.78 3.34 -14.71
CA GLY A 22 -14.61 4.54 -15.51
C GLY A 22 -14.04 5.74 -14.74
N VAL A 23 -14.00 6.87 -15.44
CA VAL A 23 -13.40 8.13 -14.94
C VAL A 23 -14.47 9.22 -14.89
N VAL A 24 -14.57 9.90 -13.76
CA VAL A 24 -15.44 11.06 -13.59
C VAL A 24 -14.64 12.34 -13.81
N TRP A 25 -15.14 13.18 -14.70
CA TRP A 25 -14.58 14.47 -15.07
C TRP A 25 -15.52 15.59 -14.65
N ARG A 26 -14.95 16.68 -14.13
CA ARG A 26 -15.60 17.98 -14.22
C ARG A 26 -15.50 18.44 -15.66
N ALA A 27 -16.65 18.71 -16.27
CA ALA A 27 -16.74 19.20 -17.63
C ALA A 27 -17.52 20.51 -17.70
N GLU A 28 -17.31 21.25 -18.78
CA GLU A 28 -18.10 22.43 -19.15
C GLU A 28 -19.08 22.04 -20.25
N ASP A 29 -20.38 22.26 -19.98
CA ASP A 29 -21.44 22.12 -20.98
C ASP A 29 -21.47 23.42 -21.79
N HIS A 30 -20.86 23.42 -22.98
CA HIS A 30 -20.74 24.60 -23.84
C HIS A 30 -22.09 25.14 -24.31
N ARG A 31 -23.14 24.30 -24.33
CA ARG A 31 -24.47 24.71 -24.75
C ARG A 31 -25.23 25.46 -23.65
N LEU A 32 -25.10 25.00 -22.40
CA LEU A 32 -25.80 25.57 -21.25
C LEU A 32 -24.94 26.52 -20.40
N GLY A 33 -23.63 26.60 -20.67
CA GLY A 33 -22.70 27.47 -19.94
C GLY A 33 -22.51 27.08 -18.46
N ARG A 34 -22.71 25.80 -18.11
CA ARG A 34 -22.64 25.30 -16.72
C ARG A 34 -21.62 24.20 -16.54
N ARG A 35 -21.14 24.04 -15.32
CA ARG A 35 -20.27 22.91 -14.94
C ARG A 35 -21.09 21.68 -14.60
N VAL A 36 -20.67 20.55 -15.13
CA VAL A 36 -21.29 19.23 -14.91
C VAL A 36 -20.24 18.20 -14.52
N ALA A 37 -20.68 17.09 -13.94
CA ALA A 37 -19.86 15.90 -13.80
C ALA A 37 -20.18 14.94 -14.95
N VAL A 38 -19.14 14.43 -15.61
CA VAL A 38 -19.25 13.49 -16.73
C VAL A 38 -18.52 12.21 -16.36
N LYS A 39 -19.26 11.12 -16.20
CA LYS A 39 -18.70 9.79 -15.96
C LYS A 39 -18.55 9.08 -17.29
N VAL A 40 -17.30 8.91 -17.71
CA VAL A 40 -16.92 8.18 -18.92
C VAL A 40 -16.67 6.74 -18.51
N LEU A 41 -17.43 5.81 -19.06
CA LEU A 41 -17.37 4.39 -18.71
C LEU A 41 -16.40 3.66 -19.62
N ALA A 42 -15.63 2.74 -19.07
CA ALA A 42 -14.69 1.91 -19.85
C ALA A 42 -15.24 0.48 -19.96
N ALA A 43 -15.26 -0.05 -21.19
CA ALA A 43 -15.41 -1.49 -21.41
C ALA A 43 -14.02 -2.15 -21.34
N PRO A 44 -13.89 -3.38 -20.81
CA PRO A 44 -12.64 -4.13 -20.82
C PRO A 44 -12.10 -4.27 -22.25
N GLU A 45 -10.78 -4.12 -22.45
CA GLU A 45 -10.13 -4.13 -23.77
C GLU A 45 -10.34 -5.44 -24.56
N GLU A 46 -10.65 -6.54 -23.86
CA GLU A 46 -10.86 -7.90 -24.39
C GLU A 46 -12.31 -8.19 -24.79
N THR A 47 -13.19 -7.19 -24.74
CA THR A 47 -14.61 -7.35 -25.06
C THR A 47 -14.78 -7.50 -26.58
N SER A 48 -15.36 -8.62 -27.03
CA SER A 48 -15.71 -8.80 -28.44
C SER A 48 -16.65 -7.69 -28.93
N GLU A 49 -16.60 -7.35 -30.22
CA GLU A 49 -17.42 -6.25 -30.76
C GLU A 49 -18.93 -6.50 -30.55
N ALA A 50 -19.38 -7.76 -30.66
CA ALA A 50 -20.76 -8.15 -30.38
C ALA A 50 -21.15 -8.00 -28.90
N ASP A 51 -20.24 -8.30 -27.97
CA ASP A 51 -20.48 -8.07 -26.55
C ASP A 51 -20.46 -6.59 -26.20
N ARG A 52 -19.65 -5.80 -26.90
CA ARG A 52 -19.55 -4.35 -26.72
C ARG A 52 -20.83 -3.67 -27.15
N GLU A 53 -21.40 -4.07 -28.28
CA GLU A 53 -22.71 -3.60 -28.73
C GLU A 53 -23.83 -3.97 -27.74
N ARG A 54 -23.80 -5.21 -27.21
CA ARG A 54 -24.74 -5.66 -26.18
C ARG A 54 -24.61 -4.85 -24.89
N LEU A 55 -23.39 -4.57 -24.45
CA LEU A 55 -23.10 -3.72 -23.30
C LEU A 55 -23.61 -2.30 -23.56
N LEU A 56 -23.29 -1.67 -24.70
CA LEU A 56 -23.80 -0.34 -25.04
C LEU A 56 -25.33 -0.28 -25.03
N ALA A 57 -26.02 -1.29 -25.56
CA ALA A 57 -27.48 -1.38 -25.52
C ALA A 57 -28.03 -1.49 -24.08
N LEU A 58 -27.37 -2.27 -23.21
CA LEU A 58 -27.69 -2.33 -21.78
C LEU A 58 -27.48 -0.97 -21.10
N PHE A 59 -26.36 -0.30 -21.37
CA PHE A 59 -26.07 1.04 -20.84
C PHE A 59 -27.18 2.05 -21.17
N HIS A 60 -27.57 2.16 -22.44
CA HIS A 60 -28.63 3.09 -22.85
C HIS A 60 -29.98 2.78 -22.20
N ARG A 61 -30.32 1.49 -22.05
CA ARG A 61 -31.55 1.07 -21.38
C ARG A 61 -31.55 1.45 -19.90
N GLU A 62 -30.45 1.16 -19.20
CA GLU A 62 -30.31 1.44 -17.77
C GLU A 62 -30.20 2.95 -17.48
N ALA A 63 -29.49 3.70 -18.32
CA ALA A 63 -29.41 5.16 -18.21
C ALA A 63 -30.79 5.82 -18.33
N ARG A 64 -31.64 5.32 -19.24
CA ARG A 64 -33.04 5.80 -19.38
C ARG A 64 -33.90 5.44 -18.18
N ALA A 65 -33.76 4.21 -17.65
CA ALA A 65 -34.49 3.80 -16.45
C ALA A 65 -34.12 4.65 -15.23
N ALA A 66 -32.84 4.97 -15.06
CA ALA A 66 -32.35 5.82 -13.98
C ALA A 66 -32.71 7.30 -14.16
N ALA A 67 -32.85 7.80 -15.41
CA ALA A 67 -33.20 9.18 -15.69
C ALA A 67 -34.62 9.58 -15.26
N VAL A 68 -35.53 8.60 -15.08
CA VAL A 68 -36.90 8.83 -14.59
C VAL A 68 -36.94 9.04 -13.06
N LEU A 69 -35.85 8.76 -12.35
CA LEU A 69 -35.79 8.90 -10.89
C LEU A 69 -35.54 10.36 -10.48
N GLU A 70 -36.62 11.09 -10.18
CA GLU A 70 -36.55 12.43 -9.61
C GLU A 70 -36.67 12.41 -8.08
N SER A 71 -35.60 12.79 -7.38
CA SER A 71 -35.61 12.88 -5.91
C SER A 71 -34.51 13.78 -5.37
N SER A 72 -34.78 14.40 -4.21
CA SER A 72 -33.76 15.10 -3.43
C SER A 72 -32.68 14.16 -2.90
N TYR A 73 -32.92 12.84 -2.83
CA TYR A 73 -31.96 11.85 -2.33
C TYR A 73 -31.22 11.05 -3.41
N ILE A 74 -31.57 11.28 -4.69
CA ILE A 74 -30.97 10.60 -5.84
C ILE A 74 -30.24 11.65 -6.68
N VAL A 75 -29.08 11.29 -7.25
CA VAL A 75 -28.45 12.15 -8.26
C VAL A 75 -29.18 12.01 -9.59
N GLY A 76 -29.70 13.13 -10.12
CA GLY A 76 -30.36 13.13 -11.42
C GLY A 76 -29.36 12.94 -12.56
N ILE A 77 -29.79 12.28 -13.63
CA ILE A 77 -29.03 12.19 -14.88
C ILE A 77 -29.49 13.35 -15.77
N HIS A 78 -28.56 14.21 -16.17
CA HIS A 78 -28.84 15.35 -17.05
C HIS A 78 -28.83 14.96 -18.53
N ASP A 79 -27.93 14.04 -18.92
CA ASP A 79 -27.75 13.59 -20.30
C ASP A 79 -26.97 12.27 -20.33
N HIS A 80 -27.02 11.55 -21.46
CA HIS A 80 -26.21 10.36 -21.70
C HIS A 80 -25.86 10.26 -23.18
N GLY A 81 -24.72 9.64 -23.51
CA GLY A 81 -24.32 9.50 -24.91
C GLY A 81 -23.19 8.50 -25.13
N THR A 82 -22.71 8.46 -26.37
CA THR A 82 -21.58 7.67 -26.80
C THR A 82 -20.66 8.58 -27.61
N ALA A 83 -19.37 8.62 -27.28
CA ALA A 83 -18.38 9.43 -27.98
C ALA A 83 -17.20 8.56 -28.46
N LEU A 84 -16.53 8.98 -29.53
CA LEU A 84 -15.35 8.27 -30.04
C LEU A 84 -14.14 8.54 -29.14
N GLY A 85 -13.60 7.50 -28.52
CA GLY A 85 -12.39 7.54 -27.69
C GLY A 85 -11.11 7.78 -28.47
N GLU A 86 -9.99 7.98 -27.75
CA GLU A 86 -8.65 8.20 -28.35
C GLU A 86 -8.14 6.99 -29.14
N ASP A 87 -8.68 5.80 -28.89
CA ASP A 87 -8.42 4.55 -29.61
C ASP A 87 -9.35 4.33 -30.81
N GLY A 88 -10.20 5.31 -31.14
CA GLY A 88 -11.17 5.23 -32.23
C GLY A 88 -12.40 4.38 -31.93
N ARG A 89 -12.65 4.05 -30.65
CA ARG A 89 -13.77 3.21 -30.23
C ARG A 89 -14.86 4.00 -29.52
N ASP A 90 -16.11 3.57 -29.67
CA ASP A 90 -17.25 4.12 -28.91
C ASP A 90 -17.10 3.96 -27.40
N VAL A 91 -17.21 5.07 -26.67
CA VAL A 91 -17.13 5.16 -25.21
C VAL A 91 -18.43 5.76 -24.66
N PRO A 92 -19.20 5.02 -23.84
CA PRO A 92 -20.41 5.54 -23.24
C PRO A 92 -20.11 6.53 -22.11
N TYR A 93 -20.91 7.57 -21.99
CA TYR A 93 -20.77 8.58 -20.94
C TYR A 93 -22.11 9.01 -20.35
N LEU A 94 -22.09 9.38 -19.06
CA LEU A 94 -23.23 9.93 -18.32
C LEU A 94 -22.91 11.34 -17.83
N VAL A 95 -23.86 12.25 -17.98
CA VAL A 95 -23.77 13.63 -17.50
C VAL A 95 -24.68 13.79 -16.29
N MET A 96 -24.15 14.33 -15.20
CA MET A 96 -24.86 14.52 -13.94
C MET A 96 -24.50 15.88 -13.31
N PRO A 97 -25.28 16.38 -12.33
CA PRO A 97 -24.90 17.54 -11.54
C PRO A 97 -23.51 17.38 -10.92
N LEU A 98 -22.71 18.44 -10.95
CA LEU A 98 -21.46 18.49 -10.18
C LEU A 98 -21.80 18.77 -8.72
N LEU A 99 -21.69 17.76 -7.86
CA LEU A 99 -21.99 17.89 -6.42
C LEU A 99 -20.81 18.50 -5.64
N THR A 100 -21.13 19.22 -4.56
CA THR A 100 -20.17 19.76 -3.58
C THR A 100 -20.39 19.07 -2.23
N GLY A 101 -19.29 18.61 -1.61
CA GLY A 101 -19.30 17.74 -0.44
C GLY A 101 -18.34 16.57 -0.61
N ARG A 102 -18.66 15.42 -0.01
CA ARG A 102 -17.80 14.22 -0.03
C ARG A 102 -18.59 12.93 0.08
N THR A 103 -18.01 11.82 -0.39
CA THR A 103 -18.62 10.49 -0.23
C THR A 103 -18.52 9.99 1.22
N LEU A 104 -19.41 9.09 1.63
CA LEU A 104 -19.31 8.44 2.93
C LEU A 104 -18.01 7.65 3.07
N ALA A 105 -17.48 7.08 1.99
CA ALA A 105 -16.16 6.44 1.99
C ALA A 105 -15.02 7.42 2.31
N ALA A 106 -15.05 8.63 1.73
CA ALA A 106 -14.07 9.67 2.04
C ALA A 106 -14.21 10.13 3.49
N ARG A 107 -15.44 10.33 3.95
CA ARG A 107 -15.73 10.72 5.33
C ARG A 107 -15.29 9.67 6.34
N LEU A 108 -15.60 8.39 6.13
CA LEU A 108 -15.14 7.29 6.99
C LEU A 108 -13.61 7.23 7.06
N ARG A 109 -12.93 7.44 5.94
CA ARG A 109 -11.46 7.45 5.88
C ARG A 109 -10.83 8.63 6.64
N GLU A 110 -11.49 9.79 6.60
CA GLU A 110 -11.01 11.03 7.23
C GLU A 110 -11.34 11.11 8.73
N GLU A 111 -12.55 10.68 9.10
CA GLU A 111 -13.14 10.91 10.43
C GLU A 111 -13.31 9.63 11.25
N GLY A 112 -13.22 8.46 10.63
CA GLY A 112 -13.49 7.17 11.26
C GLY A 112 -15.00 6.90 11.43
N PRO A 113 -15.36 5.96 12.33
CA PRO A 113 -16.76 5.59 12.56
C PRO A 113 -17.62 6.77 13.02
N LEU A 114 -18.85 6.85 12.53
CA LEU A 114 -19.78 7.93 12.81
C LEU A 114 -20.59 7.68 14.09
N ALA A 115 -21.19 8.74 14.65
CA ALA A 115 -22.07 8.62 15.80
C ALA A 115 -23.38 7.89 15.41
N PRO A 116 -23.94 6.99 16.24
CA PRO A 116 -25.11 6.20 15.88
C PRO A 116 -26.31 7.05 15.44
N GLY A 117 -26.60 8.17 16.13
CA GLY A 117 -27.69 9.07 15.74
C GLY A 117 -27.47 9.76 14.38
N GLU A 118 -26.22 9.93 13.96
CA GLU A 118 -25.89 10.43 12.62
C GLU A 118 -26.01 9.32 11.57
N VAL A 119 -25.54 8.11 11.87
CA VAL A 119 -25.73 6.94 10.99
C VAL A 119 -27.21 6.66 10.77
N ALA A 120 -28.05 6.81 11.80
CA ALA A 120 -29.50 6.70 11.69
C ALA A 120 -30.08 7.71 10.68
N ARG A 121 -29.68 8.98 10.78
CA ARG A 121 -30.13 10.05 9.86
C ARG A 121 -29.67 9.81 8.42
N VAL A 122 -28.42 9.41 8.23
CA VAL A 122 -27.87 9.10 6.90
C VAL A 122 -28.55 7.86 6.31
N GLY A 123 -28.67 6.80 7.10
CA GLY A 123 -29.34 5.56 6.72
C GLY A 123 -30.77 5.77 6.28
N ALA A 124 -31.55 6.57 7.03
CA ALA A 124 -32.94 6.89 6.66
C ALA A 124 -33.01 7.61 5.29
N GLN A 125 -32.09 8.52 5.01
CA GLN A 125 -32.04 9.19 3.70
C GLN A 125 -31.63 8.26 2.57
N ILE A 126 -30.72 7.30 2.80
CA ILE A 126 -30.40 6.25 1.83
C ILE A 126 -31.63 5.38 1.57
N CYS A 127 -32.36 4.95 2.61
CA CYS A 127 -33.59 4.19 2.44
C CYS A 127 -34.66 4.97 1.66
N ARG A 128 -34.78 6.29 1.85
CA ARG A 128 -35.69 7.13 1.05
C ARG A 128 -35.34 7.12 -0.44
N ALA A 129 -34.05 7.15 -0.78
CA ALA A 129 -33.58 6.99 -2.16
C ALA A 129 -33.94 5.59 -2.71
N LEU A 130 -33.69 4.53 -1.93
CA LEU A 130 -34.00 3.16 -2.31
C LEU A 130 -35.51 2.94 -2.51
N ALA A 131 -36.35 3.40 -1.58
CA ALA A 131 -37.81 3.29 -1.67
C ALA A 131 -38.36 3.93 -2.95
N ILE A 132 -37.83 5.09 -3.35
CA ILE A 132 -38.23 5.78 -4.59
C ILE A 132 -37.83 4.95 -5.81
N ALA A 133 -36.60 4.44 -5.86
CA ALA A 133 -36.12 3.60 -6.95
C ALA A 133 -36.91 2.29 -7.05
N HIS A 134 -37.15 1.61 -5.91
CA HIS A 134 -37.85 0.34 -5.85
C HIS A 134 -39.31 0.45 -6.31
N ARG A 135 -40.02 1.55 -5.96
CA ARG A 135 -41.37 1.82 -6.49
C ARG A 135 -41.40 2.07 -7.99
N ALA A 136 -40.31 2.59 -8.55
CA ALA A 136 -40.14 2.75 -9.99
C ALA A 136 -39.63 1.46 -10.68
N GLY A 137 -39.49 0.35 -9.95
CA GLY A 137 -38.97 -0.91 -10.49
C GLY A 137 -37.47 -0.92 -10.75
N VAL A 138 -36.72 0.04 -10.19
CA VAL A 138 -35.27 0.16 -10.34
C VAL A 138 -34.56 -0.33 -9.08
N VAL A 139 -33.71 -1.35 -9.22
CA VAL A 139 -32.82 -1.85 -8.15
C VAL A 139 -31.43 -1.23 -8.34
N HIS A 140 -30.80 -0.76 -7.27
CA HIS A 140 -29.52 -0.06 -7.34
C HIS A 140 -28.34 -1.01 -7.60
N ARG A 141 -28.25 -2.13 -6.86
CA ARG A 141 -27.26 -3.22 -6.99
C ARG A 141 -25.81 -2.92 -6.62
N ASP A 142 -25.47 -1.71 -6.19
CA ASP A 142 -24.10 -1.31 -5.82
C ASP A 142 -24.10 -0.28 -4.68
N ILE A 143 -24.91 -0.52 -3.65
CA ILE A 143 -24.93 0.33 -2.45
C ILE A 143 -23.64 0.08 -1.65
N LYS A 144 -22.83 1.13 -1.52
CA LYS A 144 -21.57 1.15 -0.74
C LYS A 144 -21.20 2.58 -0.37
N PRO A 145 -20.31 2.81 0.60
CA PRO A 145 -20.01 4.18 1.07
C PRO A 145 -19.43 5.09 -0.04
N ALA A 146 -18.80 4.53 -1.06
CA ALA A 146 -18.27 5.29 -2.19
C ALA A 146 -19.36 5.84 -3.15
N ASN A 147 -20.55 5.21 -3.17
CA ASN A 147 -21.69 5.60 -4.01
C ASN A 147 -22.73 6.42 -3.24
N VAL A 148 -22.45 6.78 -1.98
CA VAL A 148 -23.30 7.66 -1.18
C VAL A 148 -22.56 8.96 -0.95
N PHE A 149 -23.06 10.04 -1.53
CA PHE A 149 -22.48 11.37 -1.42
C PHE A 149 -23.22 12.19 -0.37
N LEU A 150 -22.48 12.82 0.54
CA LEU A 150 -23.03 13.73 1.54
C LEU A 150 -22.68 15.16 1.11
N THR A 151 -23.70 15.97 0.85
CA THR A 151 -23.49 17.38 0.51
C THR A 151 -23.07 18.18 1.72
N ASP A 152 -22.56 19.40 1.50
CA ASP A 152 -22.18 20.31 2.58
C ASP A 152 -23.37 20.70 3.48
N GLU A 153 -24.60 20.56 2.99
CA GLU A 153 -25.86 20.74 3.73
C GLU A 153 -26.33 19.48 4.48
N ASN A 154 -25.50 18.43 4.55
CA ASN A 154 -25.82 17.13 5.16
C ASN A 154 -26.99 16.38 4.48
N LEU A 155 -27.22 16.63 3.20
CA LEU A 155 -28.17 15.88 2.38
C LEU A 155 -27.47 14.70 1.71
N VAL A 156 -28.06 13.51 1.79
CA VAL A 156 -27.57 12.33 1.09
C VAL A 156 -28.00 12.38 -0.38
N LYS A 157 -27.05 12.14 -1.27
CA LYS A 157 -27.26 11.88 -2.70
C LYS A 157 -26.68 10.51 -3.03
N VAL A 158 -27.56 9.54 -3.29
CA VAL A 158 -27.15 8.22 -3.78
C VAL A 158 -26.83 8.31 -5.27
N LEU A 159 -25.65 7.81 -5.64
CA LEU A 159 -25.05 7.90 -6.98
C LEU A 159 -25.21 6.57 -7.74
N ASP A 160 -25.12 6.61 -9.07
CA ASP A 160 -24.97 5.40 -9.92
C ASP A 160 -26.18 4.42 -9.92
N PHE A 161 -27.41 4.91 -9.82
CA PHE A 161 -28.61 4.07 -10.04
C PHE A 161 -28.64 3.45 -11.45
N GLY A 162 -29.06 2.19 -11.54
CA GLY A 162 -29.41 1.52 -12.80
C GLY A 162 -28.22 1.07 -13.66
N VAL A 163 -27.09 1.77 -13.69
CA VAL A 163 -25.93 1.41 -14.54
C VAL A 163 -25.23 0.11 -14.10
N ALA A 164 -25.64 -0.45 -12.96
CA ALA A 164 -25.03 -1.61 -12.34
C ALA A 164 -25.18 -2.91 -13.17
N THR A 165 -26.23 -3.13 -13.97
CA THR A 165 -26.33 -4.35 -14.80
C THR A 165 -25.36 -4.33 -15.99
N PHE A 166 -25.12 -3.16 -16.57
CA PHE A 166 -24.03 -2.95 -17.54
C PHE A 166 -22.66 -3.23 -16.89
N VAL A 167 -22.48 -2.71 -15.68
CA VAL A 167 -21.28 -2.92 -14.86
C VAL A 167 -21.14 -4.40 -14.48
N ASP A 168 -22.20 -5.10 -14.11
CA ASP A 168 -22.19 -6.50 -13.70
C ASP A 168 -21.87 -7.41 -14.87
N ALA A 169 -22.42 -7.15 -16.06
CA ALA A 169 -22.06 -7.91 -17.25
C ALA A 169 -20.58 -7.69 -17.65
N ALA A 170 -20.05 -6.48 -17.45
CA ALA A 170 -18.63 -6.18 -17.63
C ALA A 170 -17.74 -6.75 -16.51
N THR A 171 -18.22 -6.77 -15.26
CA THR A 171 -17.47 -7.14 -14.04
C THR A 171 -17.56 -8.63 -13.72
N GLN A 172 -18.65 -9.33 -14.07
CA GLN A 172 -18.79 -10.79 -13.96
C GLN A 172 -17.72 -11.51 -14.81
N ARG A 173 -17.24 -10.88 -15.89
CA ARG A 173 -16.05 -11.33 -16.63
C ARG A 173 -14.77 -11.13 -15.81
N LEU A 174 -14.58 -9.98 -15.15
CA LEU A 174 -13.44 -9.70 -14.25
C LEU A 174 -13.43 -10.58 -12.98
N THR A 175 -14.57 -10.93 -12.39
CA THR A 175 -14.62 -11.83 -11.23
C THR A 175 -14.35 -13.28 -11.62
N ARG A 176 -14.49 -13.64 -12.91
CA ARG A 176 -14.14 -14.97 -13.44
C ARG A 176 -12.63 -15.16 -13.68
N THR A 177 -11.87 -14.07 -13.81
CA THR A 177 -10.39 -14.05 -13.91
C THR A 177 -9.70 -14.01 -12.55
N GLY A 178 -10.46 -13.88 -11.46
CA GLY A 178 -10.00 -14.15 -10.11
C GLY A 178 -9.31 -12.99 -9.40
N ASP A 179 -9.28 -11.77 -9.95
CA ASP A 179 -8.72 -10.60 -9.26
C ASP A 179 -9.28 -10.44 -7.83
N GLY A 180 -8.44 -9.95 -6.91
CA GLY A 180 -8.74 -9.85 -5.47
C GLY A 180 -10.08 -9.15 -5.18
N PRO A 181 -10.59 -9.20 -3.93
CA PRO A 181 -11.95 -8.76 -3.62
C PRO A 181 -12.17 -7.33 -4.13
N ASN A 182 -12.92 -7.20 -5.23
CA ASN A 182 -13.43 -5.93 -5.68
C ASN A 182 -14.11 -5.29 -4.48
N GLY A 183 -13.84 -4.02 -4.18
CA GLY A 183 -14.45 -3.32 -3.03
C GLY A 183 -15.99 -3.38 -3.03
N THR A 184 -16.62 -3.69 -4.18
CA THR A 184 -18.04 -3.99 -4.33
C THR A 184 -18.49 -5.30 -3.66
N VAL A 185 -17.67 -6.36 -3.64
CA VAL A 185 -18.05 -7.68 -3.09
C VAL A 185 -18.31 -7.60 -1.59
N LEU A 186 -17.66 -6.67 -0.87
CA LEU A 186 -17.82 -6.42 0.57
C LEU A 186 -19.26 -6.06 0.99
N TYR A 187 -20.07 -5.61 0.04
CA TYR A 187 -21.44 -5.14 0.27
C TYR A 187 -22.49 -5.97 -0.48
N MET A 188 -22.07 -6.99 -1.23
CA MET A 188 -22.94 -7.69 -2.17
C MET A 188 -23.86 -8.69 -1.45
N ALA A 189 -25.14 -8.67 -1.81
CA ALA A 189 -26.15 -9.54 -1.20
C ALA A 189 -25.97 -11.02 -1.57
N PRO A 190 -26.30 -11.98 -0.69
CA PRO A 190 -26.13 -13.41 -0.91
C PRO A 190 -26.79 -13.94 -2.20
N GLU A 191 -27.96 -13.43 -2.54
CA GLU A 191 -28.74 -13.81 -3.72
C GLU A 191 -28.09 -13.39 -5.04
N ARG A 192 -27.18 -12.41 -5.03
CA ARG A 192 -26.43 -11.96 -6.21
C ARG A 192 -25.40 -12.97 -6.70
N PHE A 193 -25.02 -13.90 -5.84
CA PHE A 193 -24.13 -15.01 -6.17
C PHE A 193 -24.91 -16.26 -6.60
N LYS A 194 -26.24 -16.18 -6.63
CA LYS A 194 -27.15 -17.26 -7.07
C LYS A 194 -27.77 -16.83 -8.39
N ASP A 195 -28.07 -17.77 -9.28
CA ASP A 195 -28.77 -17.50 -10.55
C ASP A 195 -30.26 -17.18 -10.32
N ARG A 196 -30.56 -16.13 -9.55
CA ARG A 196 -31.92 -15.67 -9.22
C ARG A 196 -32.15 -14.25 -9.77
N PRO A 197 -33.41 -13.88 -10.06
CA PRO A 197 -33.74 -12.50 -10.44
C PRO A 197 -33.31 -11.51 -9.34
N ASP A 198 -32.91 -10.31 -9.74
CA ASP A 198 -32.55 -9.25 -8.79
C ASP A 198 -33.76 -8.88 -7.91
N ASP A 199 -33.56 -8.90 -6.59
CA ASP A 199 -34.55 -8.54 -5.58
C ASP A 199 -34.19 -7.15 -5.00
N PRO A 200 -35.14 -6.18 -4.92
CA PRO A 200 -34.92 -4.89 -4.27
C PRO A 200 -34.34 -5.00 -2.85
N ARG A 201 -34.65 -6.07 -2.12
CA ARG A 201 -34.13 -6.36 -0.77
C ARG A 201 -32.64 -6.69 -0.75
N GLY A 202 -32.01 -6.90 -1.90
CA GLY A 202 -30.55 -6.94 -2.03
C GLY A 202 -29.91 -5.60 -1.69
N ASP A 203 -30.52 -4.47 -2.06
CA ASP A 203 -30.01 -3.14 -1.70
C ASP A 203 -30.08 -2.89 -0.18
N LEU A 204 -31.06 -3.50 0.49
CA LEU A 204 -31.23 -3.42 1.94
C LEU A 204 -30.17 -4.23 2.69
N TYR A 205 -29.72 -5.35 2.12
CA TYR A 205 -28.57 -6.07 2.62
C TYR A 205 -27.29 -5.25 2.51
N SER A 206 -27.05 -4.66 1.33
CA SER A 206 -25.91 -3.77 1.11
C SER A 206 -25.94 -2.56 2.05
N LEU A 207 -27.13 -2.00 2.31
CA LEU A 207 -27.32 -0.99 3.34
C LEU A 207 -26.93 -1.52 4.73
N GLY A 208 -27.32 -2.73 5.11
CA GLY A 208 -26.89 -3.37 6.35
C GLY A 208 -25.37 -3.40 6.51
N CYS A 209 -24.65 -3.76 5.44
CA CYS A 209 -23.18 -3.70 5.41
C CYS A 209 -22.64 -2.27 5.58
N VAL A 210 -23.25 -1.29 4.90
CA VAL A 210 -22.89 0.13 5.01
C VAL A 210 -23.13 0.67 6.42
N LEU A 211 -24.29 0.39 7.04
CA LEU A 211 -24.60 0.84 8.39
C LEU A 211 -23.64 0.21 9.41
N TYR A 212 -23.33 -1.08 9.25
CA TYR A 212 -22.35 -1.78 10.07
C TYR A 212 -20.98 -1.09 9.98
N GLU A 213 -20.50 -0.79 8.77
CA GLU A 213 -19.22 -0.12 8.56
C GLU A 213 -19.21 1.31 9.08
N LEU A 214 -20.27 2.09 8.85
CA LEU A 214 -20.36 3.46 9.36
C LEU A 214 -20.30 3.50 10.89
N ILE A 215 -20.80 2.45 11.57
CA ILE A 215 -20.81 2.36 13.02
C ILE A 215 -19.50 1.79 13.58
N THR A 216 -18.91 0.79 12.94
CA THR A 216 -17.77 0.04 13.50
C THR A 216 -16.42 0.44 12.89
N GLY A 217 -16.43 1.09 11.73
CA GLY A 217 -15.25 1.45 10.94
C GLY A 217 -14.79 0.38 9.94
N SER A 218 -15.42 -0.80 9.95
CA SER A 218 -15.10 -1.92 9.05
C SER A 218 -16.39 -2.63 8.60
N PRO A 219 -16.47 -3.17 7.37
CA PRO A 219 -17.64 -3.94 6.93
C PRO A 219 -17.79 -5.25 7.75
N PRO A 220 -18.99 -5.87 7.75
CA PRO A 220 -19.28 -7.03 8.60
C PRO A 220 -18.45 -8.27 8.23
N PHE A 221 -18.04 -8.37 6.96
CA PHE A 221 -17.17 -9.44 6.47
C PHE A 221 -15.97 -8.84 5.76
N MET A 222 -14.80 -9.35 6.08
CA MET A 222 -13.54 -9.00 5.42
C MET A 222 -12.76 -10.30 5.18
N SER A 223 -12.24 -10.46 3.97
CA SER A 223 -11.36 -11.57 3.63
C SER A 223 -10.42 -11.16 2.52
N GLY A 224 -9.21 -11.73 2.50
CA GLY A 224 -8.24 -11.54 1.42
C GLY A 224 -8.61 -12.27 0.12
N SER A 225 -9.63 -13.15 0.15
CA SER A 225 -10.11 -13.92 -1.00
C SER A 225 -11.56 -13.56 -1.34
N ALA A 226 -11.83 -13.26 -2.61
CA ALA A 226 -13.19 -13.02 -3.09
C ALA A 226 -14.10 -14.24 -2.88
N ALA A 227 -13.59 -15.45 -3.08
CA ALA A 227 -14.36 -16.68 -2.84
C ALA A 227 -14.71 -16.88 -1.37
N ALA A 228 -13.77 -16.60 -0.46
CA ALA A 228 -14.03 -16.67 0.98
C ALA A 228 -15.02 -15.57 1.42
N LEU A 229 -14.91 -14.37 0.86
CA LEU A 229 -15.86 -13.28 1.12
C LEU A 229 -17.27 -13.62 0.60
N ILE A 230 -17.37 -14.20 -0.60
CA ILE A 230 -18.63 -14.74 -1.15
C ILE A 230 -19.19 -15.82 -0.22
N HIS A 231 -18.35 -16.76 0.25
CA HIS A 231 -18.76 -17.77 1.22
C HIS A 231 -19.30 -17.14 2.51
N HIS A 232 -18.66 -16.10 3.04
CA HIS A 232 -19.15 -15.39 4.22
C HIS A 232 -20.52 -14.73 3.98
N HIS A 233 -20.68 -14.06 2.83
CA HIS A 233 -21.97 -13.50 2.45
C HIS A 233 -23.03 -14.60 2.29
N LEU A 234 -22.70 -15.75 1.72
CA LEU A 234 -23.65 -16.85 1.51
C LEU A 234 -24.03 -17.63 2.79
N HIS A 235 -23.09 -17.83 3.70
CA HIS A 235 -23.21 -18.87 4.74
C HIS A 235 -22.92 -18.41 6.16
N GLU A 236 -21.98 -17.49 6.38
CA GLU A 236 -21.59 -17.12 7.74
C GLU A 236 -22.55 -16.08 8.36
N PRO A 237 -22.96 -16.24 9.63
CA PRO A 237 -23.71 -15.20 10.31
C PRO A 237 -22.85 -13.94 10.46
N PRO A 238 -23.43 -12.73 10.29
CA PRO A 238 -22.68 -11.49 10.50
C PRO A 238 -22.22 -11.40 11.96
N PRO A 239 -21.00 -10.87 12.23
CA PRO A 239 -20.59 -10.59 13.60
C PRO A 239 -21.62 -9.67 14.27
N PRO A 240 -22.03 -9.93 15.52
CA PRO A 240 -22.97 -9.06 16.21
C PRO A 240 -22.41 -7.63 16.36
N ILE A 241 -23.16 -6.62 15.90
CA ILE A 241 -22.68 -5.24 15.87
C ILE A 241 -22.47 -4.65 17.28
N ASP A 242 -23.20 -5.14 18.28
CA ASP A 242 -23.06 -4.80 19.70
C ASP A 242 -21.75 -5.31 20.30
N ARG A 243 -21.22 -6.44 19.82
CA ARG A 243 -19.88 -6.91 20.17
C ARG A 243 -18.80 -6.08 19.49
N ALA A 244 -19.03 -5.67 18.25
CA ALA A 244 -18.09 -4.83 17.50
C ALA A 244 -18.05 -3.38 18.01
N ARG A 245 -19.18 -2.86 18.52
CA ARG A 245 -19.27 -1.57 19.21
C ARG A 245 -20.15 -1.68 20.46
N PRO A 246 -19.56 -1.97 21.62
CA PRO A 246 -20.28 -1.99 22.89
C PRO A 246 -20.92 -0.63 23.23
N GLY A 247 -22.11 -0.66 23.83
CA GLY A 247 -22.83 0.55 24.25
C GLY A 247 -23.62 1.25 23.14
N LEU A 248 -23.96 0.53 22.07
CA LEU A 248 -24.89 1.03 21.06
C LEU A 248 -26.30 1.23 21.66
N PRO A 249 -27.04 2.28 21.23
CA PRO A 249 -28.43 2.42 21.59
C PRO A 249 -29.28 1.21 21.14
N ASP A 250 -30.36 0.96 21.88
CA ASP A 250 -31.28 -0.14 21.61
C ASP A 250 -31.82 -0.10 20.17
N GLY A 251 -32.02 -1.27 19.58
CA GLY A 251 -32.56 -1.46 18.22
C GLY A 251 -31.51 -1.54 17.11
N TRP A 252 -30.27 -1.11 17.31
CA TRP A 252 -29.20 -1.22 16.29
C TRP A 252 -28.83 -2.66 15.97
N ALA A 253 -28.68 -3.50 17.00
CA ALA A 253 -28.32 -4.91 16.83
C ALA A 253 -29.38 -5.68 16.03
N GLU A 254 -30.65 -5.46 16.36
CA GLU A 254 -31.78 -6.06 15.66
C GLU A 254 -31.87 -5.56 14.21
N LEU A 255 -31.81 -4.24 13.99
CA LEU A 255 -31.95 -3.70 12.63
C LEU A 255 -30.85 -4.20 11.69
N VAL A 256 -29.60 -4.20 12.16
CA VAL A 256 -28.48 -4.64 11.33
C VAL A 256 -28.52 -6.15 11.10
N ALA A 257 -28.94 -6.94 12.09
CA ALA A 257 -29.17 -8.38 11.91
C ALA A 257 -30.27 -8.65 10.87
N ASP A 258 -31.40 -7.95 10.94
CA ASP A 258 -32.51 -8.11 10.01
C ASP A 258 -32.12 -7.71 8.57
N LEU A 259 -31.37 -6.61 8.41
CA LEU A 259 -30.87 -6.20 7.09
C LEU A 259 -29.86 -7.20 6.52
N LEU A 260 -29.01 -7.80 7.37
CA LEU A 260 -28.00 -8.78 6.98
C LEU A 260 -28.51 -10.23 6.93
N ALA A 261 -29.83 -10.44 7.03
CA ALA A 261 -30.44 -11.76 6.92
C ALA A 261 -30.12 -12.39 5.56
N LYS A 262 -29.83 -13.70 5.56
CA LYS A 262 -29.40 -14.40 4.34
C LYS A 262 -30.54 -14.63 3.36
N ASP A 263 -31.75 -14.85 3.89
CA ASP A 263 -32.96 -14.91 3.10
C ASP A 263 -33.52 -13.49 2.89
N PRO A 264 -33.68 -13.01 1.64
CA PRO A 264 -34.35 -11.75 1.35
C PRO A 264 -35.77 -11.65 1.95
N ALA A 265 -36.45 -12.77 2.20
CA ALA A 265 -37.77 -12.78 2.83
C ALA A 265 -37.78 -12.25 4.27
N GLU A 266 -36.65 -12.37 4.97
CA GLU A 266 -36.48 -11.98 6.38
C GLU A 266 -36.08 -10.51 6.55
N ARG A 267 -35.72 -9.82 5.46
CA ARG A 267 -35.29 -8.43 5.49
C ARG A 267 -36.48 -7.47 5.47
N PRO A 268 -36.42 -6.34 6.19
CA PRO A 268 -37.40 -5.28 6.04
C PRO A 268 -37.32 -4.66 4.64
N ASP A 269 -38.42 -4.09 4.16
CA ASP A 269 -38.38 -3.19 3.01
C ASP A 269 -37.81 -1.80 3.40
N ALA A 270 -37.62 -0.95 2.39
CA ALA A 270 -37.03 0.37 2.58
C ALA A 270 -37.90 1.25 3.49
N GLU A 271 -39.22 1.21 3.34
CA GLU A 271 -40.20 1.92 4.16
C GLU A 271 -40.08 1.54 5.64
N ARG A 272 -40.04 0.24 5.95
CA ARG A 272 -39.89 -0.24 7.32
C ARG A 272 -38.52 0.07 7.91
N ALA A 273 -37.47 0.06 7.10
CA ALA A 273 -36.13 0.48 7.53
C ALA A 273 -36.09 1.99 7.86
N ILE A 274 -36.79 2.84 7.11
CA ILE A 274 -36.93 4.28 7.41
C ILE A 274 -37.53 4.49 8.79
N GLU A 275 -38.67 3.86 9.09
CA GLU A 275 -39.37 4.01 10.37
C GLU A 275 -38.45 3.68 11.56
N ARG A 276 -37.69 2.58 11.46
CA ARG A 276 -36.76 2.15 12.51
C ARG A 276 -35.59 3.13 12.67
N LEU A 277 -34.99 3.56 11.57
CA LEU A 277 -33.85 4.50 11.59
C LEU A 277 -34.28 5.89 12.10
N GLU A 278 -35.47 6.38 11.76
CA GLU A 278 -36.01 7.64 12.27
C GLU A 278 -36.32 7.57 13.76
N GLY A 279 -36.87 6.45 14.25
CA GLY A 279 -37.06 6.21 15.68
C GLY A 279 -35.74 6.27 16.46
N MET A 280 -34.66 5.68 15.92
CA MET A 280 -33.32 5.73 16.52
C MET A 280 -32.67 7.12 16.44
N ALA A 281 -32.94 7.89 15.37
CA ALA A 281 -32.45 9.26 15.24
C ALA A 281 -33.08 10.22 16.27
N GLY A 282 -34.35 9.99 16.65
CA GLY A 282 -35.08 10.79 17.63
C GLY A 282 -34.78 10.45 19.10
N ALA A 283 -34.49 9.19 19.42
CA ALA A 283 -34.23 8.74 20.79
C ALA A 283 -32.95 9.34 21.42
N GLY A 284 -32.00 9.82 20.62
CA GLY A 284 -30.75 10.43 21.08
C GLY A 284 -30.87 11.85 21.65
N MET A 285 -32.05 12.48 21.64
CA MET A 285 -32.28 13.83 22.21
C MET A 285 -33.06 13.81 23.54
N GLY A 286 -33.33 12.64 24.13
CA GLY A 286 -34.14 12.49 25.35
C GLY A 286 -33.42 12.76 26.68
N GLY A 287 -32.46 13.69 26.72
CA GLY A 287 -31.57 13.90 27.87
C GLY A 287 -31.22 15.35 28.19
N ALA A 288 -32.10 16.32 27.94
CA ALA A 288 -32.00 17.66 28.52
C ALA A 288 -33.34 18.42 28.50
N SER A 289 -33.86 18.69 29.69
CA SER A 289 -34.78 19.78 30.07
C SER A 289 -36.15 19.88 29.38
N ALA A 290 -37.19 19.42 30.09
CA ALA A 290 -38.54 19.92 29.94
C ALA A 290 -38.63 21.38 30.43
N GLY A 291 -39.14 22.28 29.59
CA GLY A 291 -39.61 23.60 29.99
C GLY A 291 -39.15 24.78 29.13
N ALA A 292 -39.80 25.00 27.97
CA ALA A 292 -40.18 26.34 27.48
C ALA A 292 -41.09 26.21 26.24
N ALA A 293 -42.03 27.14 26.13
CA ALA A 293 -43.24 27.07 25.33
C ALA A 293 -43.05 27.19 23.79
N ALA A 294 -44.11 26.78 23.11
CA ALA A 294 -44.36 26.85 21.68
C ALA A 294 -44.13 28.23 21.04
N ALA A 295 -43.55 28.22 19.84
CA ALA A 295 -43.82 29.20 18.80
C ALA A 295 -43.71 28.49 17.43
N ALA A 296 -44.87 28.27 16.80
CA ALA A 296 -44.96 27.79 15.43
C ALA A 296 -44.54 28.90 14.46
N VAL A 297 -43.68 28.57 13.49
CA VAL A 297 -43.49 29.38 12.27
C VAL A 297 -43.82 28.48 11.09
N SER A 298 -45.04 28.66 10.60
CA SER A 298 -45.49 28.22 9.29
C SER A 298 -44.80 29.04 8.20
N VAL A 299 -44.33 28.37 7.15
CA VAL A 299 -43.92 28.99 5.89
C VAL A 299 -44.93 28.53 4.81
N PRO A 300 -45.44 29.42 3.95
CA PRO A 300 -46.67 29.21 3.20
C PRO A 300 -46.46 28.37 1.93
N GLU A 301 -47.46 27.57 1.58
CA GLU A 301 -47.60 26.98 0.24
C GLU A 301 -47.80 28.07 -0.83
N PRO A 302 -47.12 27.99 -1.99
CA PRO A 302 -47.47 28.80 -3.14
C PRO A 302 -48.68 28.18 -3.86
N VAL A 303 -49.75 28.97 -3.90
CA VAL A 303 -50.98 28.75 -4.66
C VAL A 303 -50.66 28.66 -6.16
N LEU A 304 -51.02 27.54 -6.80
CA LEU A 304 -51.07 27.39 -8.25
C LEU A 304 -52.42 27.91 -8.77
N ASP A 305 -52.40 28.95 -9.59
CA ASP A 305 -53.55 29.35 -10.41
C ASP A 305 -53.82 28.32 -11.53
N PRO A 306 -55.09 28.19 -12.01
CA PRO A 306 -55.53 27.07 -12.82
C PRO A 306 -55.13 27.17 -14.30
N ALA A 307 -54.90 26.02 -14.92
CA ALA A 307 -54.53 25.82 -16.32
C ALA A 307 -55.60 26.26 -17.34
N PRO A 308 -55.22 26.69 -18.56
CA PRO A 308 -56.13 26.71 -19.70
C PRO A 308 -56.26 25.32 -20.37
N ALA A 309 -57.44 25.09 -20.92
CA ALA A 309 -58.03 23.82 -21.31
C ALA A 309 -57.28 23.00 -22.40
N ALA A 310 -57.44 21.67 -22.27
CA ALA A 310 -56.94 20.63 -23.16
C ALA A 310 -57.62 20.60 -24.54
N LEU A 311 -56.86 20.25 -25.58
CA LEU A 311 -57.38 19.68 -26.82
C LEU A 311 -57.46 18.14 -26.70
N PRO A 312 -58.49 17.49 -27.26
CA PRO A 312 -58.78 16.08 -27.02
C PRO A 312 -57.86 15.14 -27.83
N GLU A 313 -57.44 14.07 -27.15
CA GLU A 313 -56.65 12.95 -27.66
C GLU A 313 -57.53 11.98 -28.49
N PRO A 314 -57.09 11.49 -29.66
CA PRO A 314 -57.82 10.48 -30.43
C PRO A 314 -57.57 9.06 -29.89
N ALA A 315 -58.66 8.27 -29.82
CA ALA A 315 -58.71 6.90 -29.30
C ALA A 315 -57.88 5.87 -30.11
N PRO A 316 -57.50 4.72 -29.50
CA PRO A 316 -56.54 3.77 -30.09
C PRO A 316 -57.21 2.81 -31.09
N ALA A 317 -56.50 2.48 -32.17
CA ALA A 317 -56.85 1.40 -33.10
C ALA A 317 -55.96 0.16 -32.87
N PRO A 318 -56.49 -1.06 -33.07
CA PRO A 318 -55.87 -2.30 -32.59
C PRO A 318 -54.78 -2.84 -33.54
N ALA A 319 -53.84 -3.60 -32.96
CA ALA A 319 -52.70 -4.19 -33.65
C ALA A 319 -53.07 -5.41 -34.53
N PRO A 320 -52.38 -5.61 -35.67
CA PRO A 320 -52.19 -6.92 -36.26
C PRO A 320 -50.72 -7.39 -36.13
N ALA A 321 -50.55 -8.68 -35.82
CA ALA A 321 -49.28 -9.41 -35.84
C ALA A 321 -49.06 -10.11 -37.21
N PRO A 322 -48.01 -10.93 -37.38
CA PRO A 322 -46.73 -10.59 -38.01
C PRO A 322 -46.56 -11.21 -39.41
N ALA A 323 -45.63 -10.69 -40.23
CA ALA A 323 -45.22 -11.35 -41.48
C ALA A 323 -43.71 -11.25 -41.72
N ALA A 324 -43.17 -12.36 -42.23
CA ALA A 324 -41.77 -12.73 -42.34
C ALA A 324 -40.97 -12.02 -43.44
N LEU A 325 -39.63 -12.17 -43.34
CA LEU A 325 -38.55 -11.66 -44.20
C LEU A 325 -38.70 -11.99 -45.69
N PRO A 326 -38.03 -11.20 -46.56
CA PRO A 326 -37.12 -11.83 -47.52
C PRO A 326 -35.76 -11.12 -47.71
N GLU A 327 -34.84 -11.91 -48.28
CA GLU A 327 -33.40 -11.73 -48.51
C GLU A 327 -32.98 -10.74 -49.63
N SER A 328 -31.67 -10.41 -49.59
CA SER A 328 -30.71 -10.23 -50.72
C SER A 328 -30.58 -8.88 -51.48
N VAL A 329 -29.50 -8.14 -51.17
CA VAL A 329 -28.31 -7.71 -51.99
C VAL A 329 -28.53 -7.59 -53.53
N PRO A 330 -28.05 -6.55 -54.29
CA PRO A 330 -26.64 -6.12 -54.35
C PRO A 330 -26.30 -4.62 -54.59
N ALA A 331 -24.99 -4.32 -54.45
CA ALA A 331 -24.29 -3.06 -54.80
C ALA A 331 -24.25 -2.80 -56.32
N PRO A 332 -23.97 -1.54 -56.74
CA PRO A 332 -22.66 -1.19 -57.34
C PRO A 332 -22.15 0.21 -56.89
N GLU A 333 -20.86 0.42 -56.62
CA GLU A 333 -19.72 0.65 -57.53
C GLU A 333 -19.56 2.11 -58.03
N SER A 334 -18.58 2.81 -57.42
CA SER A 334 -17.64 3.82 -57.95
C SER A 334 -18.12 5.08 -58.71
N VAL A 335 -17.37 6.19 -58.52
CA VAL A 335 -16.63 6.95 -59.57
C VAL A 335 -16.55 8.47 -59.28
N LEU A 336 -15.30 8.97 -59.30
CA LEU A 336 -14.79 10.32 -59.66
C LEU A 336 -14.89 11.54 -58.71
N THR A 337 -13.70 12.00 -58.32
CA THR A 337 -13.31 13.43 -58.19
C THR A 337 -13.27 14.08 -59.59
N PRO A 338 -13.35 15.43 -59.73
CA PRO A 338 -12.12 16.25 -59.71
C PRO A 338 -12.25 17.70 -59.17
N GLU A 339 -11.06 18.29 -59.05
CA GLU A 339 -10.60 19.64 -58.65
C GLU A 339 -11.36 20.86 -59.21
N THR A 340 -11.33 22.02 -58.52
CA THR A 340 -10.58 23.24 -58.98
C THR A 340 -10.40 24.33 -57.89
N SER A 341 -9.13 24.77 -57.77
CA SER A 341 -8.49 26.01 -57.26
C SER A 341 -9.25 27.26 -56.77
N TYR A 342 -8.69 27.97 -55.76
CA TYR A 342 -7.93 29.24 -55.95
C TYR A 342 -7.08 29.65 -54.71
N ARG A 343 -5.96 30.33 -54.97
CA ARG A 343 -4.88 30.81 -54.07
C ARG A 343 -5.27 32.04 -53.22
N ILE A 344 -4.57 32.26 -52.09
CA ILE A 344 -3.66 33.41 -51.76
C ILE A 344 -2.95 33.14 -50.40
N ALA A 345 -1.68 33.54 -50.29
CA ALA A 345 -0.80 33.49 -49.10
C ALA A 345 -0.44 34.93 -48.61
N PRO A 346 0.51 35.16 -47.68
CA PRO A 346 0.35 35.39 -46.23
C PRO A 346 0.85 36.80 -45.77
N PRO A 347 1.08 37.02 -44.45
CA PRO A 347 2.46 37.27 -44.02
C PRO A 347 2.88 36.67 -42.65
N GLU A 348 4.19 36.54 -42.48
CA GLU A 348 4.97 36.05 -41.32
C GLU A 348 5.57 37.20 -40.46
N ALA A 349 5.97 36.81 -39.24
CA ALA A 349 7.14 37.22 -38.44
C ALA A 349 7.24 38.65 -37.85
N GLU A 350 7.31 38.71 -36.51
CA GLU A 350 8.26 39.52 -35.70
C GLU A 350 7.88 39.41 -34.20
N ALA A 351 8.68 38.67 -33.40
CA ALA A 351 8.89 38.93 -31.96
C ALA A 351 9.81 37.84 -31.35
N GLU A 352 11.04 37.77 -31.82
CA GLU A 352 12.14 37.04 -31.17
C GLU A 352 13.28 38.04 -30.95
N GLN A 353 13.12 38.95 -29.97
CA GLN A 353 14.18 39.90 -29.59
C GLN A 353 14.01 40.62 -28.24
N ALA A 354 13.22 40.11 -27.29
CA ALA A 354 13.03 40.73 -25.98
C ALA A 354 13.59 39.89 -24.81
N GLU A 355 14.76 39.30 -24.99
CA GLU A 355 15.50 38.55 -23.94
C GLU A 355 16.85 39.21 -23.58
N ALA A 356 17.04 40.51 -23.84
CA ALA A 356 18.33 41.19 -23.62
C ALA A 356 18.34 42.41 -22.69
N GLU A 357 17.24 42.81 -22.04
CA GLU A 357 17.19 44.08 -21.27
C GLU A 357 16.51 44.02 -19.89
N ALA A 358 16.47 42.86 -19.22
CA ALA A 358 15.98 42.78 -17.83
C ALA A 358 17.05 42.30 -16.81
N GLU A 359 18.32 42.44 -17.17
CA GLU A 359 19.48 42.13 -16.32
C GLU A 359 20.38 43.37 -16.15
N ALA A 360 19.81 44.48 -15.67
CA ALA A 360 20.56 45.59 -15.06
C ALA A 360 19.62 46.48 -14.23
N GLU A 361 20.11 46.90 -13.05
CA GLU A 361 19.54 47.90 -12.13
C GLU A 361 18.35 47.49 -11.23
N SER A 362 18.66 47.05 -10.01
CA SER A 362 18.30 47.82 -8.79
C SER A 362 18.91 47.19 -7.54
N THR A 363 19.92 47.86 -6.97
CA THR A 363 20.50 47.58 -5.65
C THR A 363 20.45 48.85 -4.77
N ALA A 364 20.31 48.62 -3.45
CA ALA A 364 20.43 49.52 -2.27
C ALA A 364 19.10 50.03 -1.65
N GLN A 365 18.80 49.96 -0.34
CA GLN A 365 19.41 49.40 0.89
C GLN A 365 18.35 49.48 2.08
N PRO A 366 18.61 49.14 3.37
CA PRO A 366 17.76 48.24 4.18
C PRO A 366 17.14 48.87 5.47
N PRO A 367 16.53 48.06 6.37
CA PRO A 367 16.92 48.21 7.79
C PRO A 367 17.11 46.93 8.64
N SER A 368 18.08 47.08 9.56
CA SER A 368 18.27 46.55 10.92
C SER A 368 18.38 45.05 11.27
N ARG A 369 19.59 44.71 11.70
CA ARG A 369 20.02 43.57 12.53
C ARG A 369 19.48 43.64 13.97
N ARG A 370 19.10 42.50 14.55
CA ARG A 370 19.59 42.03 15.86
C ARG A 370 19.19 40.57 16.15
N SER A 371 20.22 39.77 16.49
CA SER A 371 20.19 38.50 17.25
C SER A 371 19.72 37.23 16.50
N PHE A 372 20.39 36.08 16.51
CA PHE A 372 21.57 35.61 17.24
C PHE A 372 22.10 34.32 16.55
N LEU A 373 23.42 34.17 16.47
CA LEU A 373 24.17 33.04 15.86
C LEU A 373 25.15 32.54 16.93
N SER A 374 25.29 31.22 17.11
CA SER A 374 26.37 30.42 17.76
C SER A 374 25.73 29.10 18.25
N VAL A 375 26.17 27.87 17.97
CA VAL A 375 27.53 27.29 17.96
C VAL A 375 27.58 26.07 17.01
N VAL A 376 28.45 26.10 15.99
CA VAL A 376 29.20 24.95 15.43
C VAL A 376 30.56 25.49 14.97
N GLY A 377 31.64 24.83 15.39
CA GLY A 377 33.04 25.11 15.05
C GLY A 377 33.87 25.13 16.35
N ALA A 378 34.94 24.37 16.55
CA ALA A 378 35.82 23.64 15.65
C ALA A 378 36.66 22.66 16.49
N VAL A 379 37.11 21.52 15.94
CA VAL A 379 38.52 21.08 15.98
C VAL A 379 38.77 20.17 14.77
N VAL A 380 39.53 20.69 13.81
CA VAL A 380 40.43 19.91 12.95
C VAL A 380 41.77 20.62 13.06
N LEU A 381 42.81 19.91 13.49
CA LEU A 381 44.16 19.90 12.89
C LEU A 381 45.20 19.19 13.79
N GLY A 382 46.02 18.37 13.14
CA GLY A 382 47.19 17.64 13.67
C GLY A 382 46.91 16.13 13.72
N GLY A 383 47.63 15.22 13.06
CA GLY A 383 48.87 15.19 12.29
C GLY A 383 49.26 13.70 12.21
N GLY A 384 49.78 13.21 11.07
CA GLY A 384 50.03 11.77 10.84
C GLY A 384 51.25 11.18 11.57
N GLY A 385 51.34 9.84 11.61
CA GLY A 385 52.60 9.11 11.84
C GLY A 385 52.53 7.77 12.62
N MET A 386 52.88 6.67 11.93
CA MET A 386 53.61 5.46 12.37
C MET A 386 53.21 4.58 13.58
N ALA A 387 52.80 3.34 13.26
CA ALA A 387 53.41 2.02 13.53
C ALA A 387 54.12 1.64 14.87
N LEU A 388 53.86 0.37 15.27
CA LEU A 388 54.65 -0.62 16.05
C LEU A 388 54.54 -0.66 17.60
N GLY A 389 54.02 -1.79 18.11
CA GLY A 389 54.81 -2.70 18.96
C GLY A 389 54.46 -2.85 20.46
N MET A 390 54.22 -4.12 20.85
CA MET A 390 54.50 -4.79 22.16
C MET A 390 53.48 -4.62 23.31
N LEU A 391 52.72 -5.68 23.63
CA LEU A 391 52.98 -6.79 24.60
C LEU A 391 52.74 -6.38 26.05
N ASP A 392 51.65 -6.87 26.65
CA ASP A 392 51.75 -7.79 27.79
C ASP A 392 50.40 -8.47 28.08
N GLU A 393 50.43 -9.80 28.14
CA GLU A 393 49.42 -10.65 28.79
C GLU A 393 49.91 -10.94 30.21
N PRO A 394 49.01 -11.28 31.14
CA PRO A 394 49.07 -12.68 31.56
C PRO A 394 47.71 -13.34 31.83
N ALA A 395 47.60 -14.56 31.29
CA ALA A 395 47.11 -15.81 31.92
C ALA A 395 45.63 -15.84 32.40
N GLY A 396 44.77 -16.76 31.97
CA GLY A 396 44.93 -18.01 31.25
C GLY A 396 44.02 -19.06 31.90
N TYR A 397 43.13 -19.69 31.14
CA TYR A 397 42.71 -21.09 31.31
C TYR A 397 41.83 -21.57 30.13
N GLY A 398 42.25 -22.65 29.48
CA GLY A 398 41.33 -23.69 29.00
C GLY A 398 40.81 -23.62 27.55
N ARG A 399 41.58 -24.22 26.64
CA ARG A 399 41.31 -24.43 25.21
C ARG A 399 40.22 -25.50 24.96
N GLY A 400 39.26 -25.20 24.09
CA GLY A 400 38.39 -26.15 23.37
C GLY A 400 38.16 -25.65 21.93
N GLY A 401 38.40 -26.49 20.93
CA GLY A 401 38.76 -26.10 19.56
C GLY A 401 37.69 -25.46 18.66
N ALA A 402 38.22 -24.58 17.80
CA ALA A 402 37.73 -23.90 16.60
C ALA A 402 36.59 -24.53 15.77
N GLY A 403 35.64 -23.66 15.43
CA GLY A 403 34.89 -23.63 14.17
C GLY A 403 34.52 -22.18 13.86
N SER A 404 35.31 -21.50 13.01
CA SER A 404 35.15 -20.08 12.69
C SER A 404 33.98 -19.85 11.72
N THR A 405 32.92 -19.17 12.16
CA THR A 405 31.99 -18.42 11.29
C THR A 405 31.45 -17.18 12.03
N GLY A 406 32.35 -16.30 12.48
CA GLY A 406 31.96 -14.95 12.90
C GLY A 406 31.90 -14.04 11.69
N SER A 407 30.71 -13.68 11.21
CA SER A 407 30.54 -12.61 10.21
C SER A 407 29.66 -11.51 10.79
N SER A 408 30.29 -10.61 11.56
CA SER A 408 29.74 -9.27 11.80
C SER A 408 30.09 -8.40 10.59
N VAL A 409 29.11 -8.12 9.73
CA VAL A 409 29.32 -7.21 8.61
C VAL A 409 29.06 -5.77 9.10
N PRO A 410 30.05 -4.86 9.07
CA PRO A 410 29.79 -3.46 9.30
C PRO A 410 29.14 -2.90 8.04
N TYR A 411 27.86 -2.55 8.12
CA TYR A 411 27.28 -1.75 7.06
C TYR A 411 27.91 -0.32 7.12
N ASP A 412 28.46 0.11 6.01
CA ASP A 412 28.48 1.48 5.50
C ASP A 412 28.58 1.17 4.02
N THR A 413 27.46 0.71 3.46
CA THR A 413 27.45 0.01 2.17
C THR A 413 28.09 0.89 1.12
N PRO A 414 29.31 0.56 0.64
CA PRO A 414 29.96 1.38 -0.37
C PRO A 414 29.19 1.26 -1.68
N VAL A 415 29.28 2.31 -2.48
CA VAL A 415 28.80 2.31 -3.86
C VAL A 415 29.97 1.90 -4.74
N GLY A 416 29.80 0.81 -5.47
CA GLY A 416 30.81 0.24 -6.35
C GLY A 416 30.98 1.00 -7.65
N THR A 417 31.99 0.60 -8.42
CA THR A 417 32.33 1.19 -9.71
C THR A 417 31.69 0.42 -10.89
N ALA A 418 31.91 0.93 -12.11
CA ALA A 418 31.57 0.18 -13.32
C ALA A 418 32.34 -1.14 -13.44
N ALA A 419 33.54 -1.26 -12.85
CA ALA A 419 34.30 -2.50 -12.84
C ALA A 419 33.67 -3.54 -11.91
N ASP A 420 33.23 -3.11 -10.73
CA ASP A 420 32.56 -3.99 -9.73
C ASP A 420 31.22 -4.54 -10.24
N SER A 421 30.61 -3.81 -11.17
CA SER A 421 29.34 -4.11 -11.83
C SER A 421 29.48 -5.08 -13.01
N ARG A 422 30.69 -5.55 -13.35
CA ARG A 422 30.90 -6.55 -14.42
C ARG A 422 30.67 -7.96 -13.90
N GLY A 423 29.98 -8.77 -14.70
CA GLY A 423 29.92 -10.22 -14.50
C GLY A 423 31.15 -10.92 -15.09
N PRO A 424 31.28 -12.24 -14.86
CA PRO A 424 30.40 -13.04 -14.00
C PRO A 424 30.62 -12.78 -12.51
N ALA A 425 29.61 -13.13 -11.71
CA ALA A 425 29.72 -13.15 -10.25
C ALA A 425 30.88 -14.08 -9.83
N PRO A 426 31.70 -13.70 -8.83
CA PRO A 426 32.78 -14.56 -8.35
C PRO A 426 32.25 -15.93 -7.90
N ALA A 427 32.86 -17.00 -8.41
CA ALA A 427 32.54 -18.36 -7.98
C ALA A 427 33.11 -18.61 -6.57
N PRO A 428 32.30 -19.12 -5.62
CA PRO A 428 32.83 -19.63 -4.36
C PRO A 428 33.87 -20.73 -4.56
N ASP A 429 34.91 -20.74 -3.72
CA ASP A 429 35.98 -21.74 -3.78
C ASP A 429 35.44 -23.16 -3.57
N GLY A 430 35.84 -24.09 -4.44
CA GLY A 430 35.43 -25.50 -4.36
C GLY A 430 33.98 -25.80 -4.77
N ALA A 431 33.19 -24.78 -5.12
CA ALA A 431 31.81 -24.97 -5.52
C ALA A 431 31.68 -25.60 -6.91
N ARG A 432 30.66 -26.46 -7.07
CA ARG A 432 30.35 -27.15 -8.33
C ARG A 432 28.93 -26.82 -8.76
N ARG A 433 28.71 -26.68 -10.06
CA ARG A 433 27.36 -26.60 -10.63
C ARG A 433 26.67 -27.95 -10.46
N GLY A 434 25.41 -27.92 -10.06
CA GLY A 434 24.57 -29.09 -9.93
C GLY A 434 23.78 -29.14 -8.62
N GLY A 435 22.83 -30.07 -8.56
CA GLY A 435 22.07 -30.38 -7.35
C GLY A 435 20.82 -29.51 -7.21
N GLY A 436 19.79 -30.07 -6.56
CA GLY A 436 18.54 -29.36 -6.28
C GLY A 436 18.45 -28.94 -4.82
N VAL A 437 17.85 -27.78 -4.58
CA VAL A 437 17.60 -27.26 -3.22
C VAL A 437 16.09 -27.30 -2.95
N THR A 438 15.70 -27.70 -1.74
CA THR A 438 14.32 -27.61 -1.28
C THR A 438 14.13 -26.32 -0.47
N ILE A 439 13.13 -25.54 -0.84
CA ILE A 439 12.63 -24.41 -0.07
C ILE A 439 11.45 -24.91 0.74
N LEU A 440 11.62 -24.97 2.06
CA LEU A 440 10.54 -25.25 2.98
C LEU A 440 9.77 -23.96 3.23
N SER A 441 8.46 -24.00 2.98
CA SER A 441 7.57 -22.86 3.14
C SER A 441 6.35 -23.26 3.97
N SER A 442 5.76 -22.29 4.67
CA SER A 442 4.35 -22.38 5.06
C SER A 442 3.48 -22.51 3.80
N PRO A 443 2.25 -23.07 3.88
CA PRO A 443 1.36 -23.17 2.74
C PRO A 443 1.29 -21.81 2.03
N LEU A 444 1.63 -21.78 0.75
CA LEU A 444 1.57 -20.54 -0.03
C LEU A 444 0.09 -20.14 -0.13
N PRO A 445 -0.33 -18.96 0.35
CA PRO A 445 -1.71 -18.48 0.21
C PRO A 445 -2.23 -18.58 -1.25
N ASP A 446 -3.54 -18.61 -1.50
CA ASP A 446 -4.12 -18.64 -2.87
C ASP A 446 -3.62 -17.50 -3.79
N ALA A 447 -3.16 -16.39 -3.20
CA ALA A 447 -2.48 -15.28 -3.89
C ALA A 447 -1.11 -15.66 -4.51
N PHE A 448 -0.64 -16.88 -4.29
CA PHE A 448 0.58 -17.45 -4.86
C PHE A 448 0.28 -18.39 -6.03
N GLY A 449 -0.87 -18.30 -6.69
CA GLY A 449 -1.07 -18.95 -7.98
C GLY A 449 -0.20 -18.32 -9.10
N PRO A 450 -0.10 -18.97 -10.28
CA PRO A 450 0.65 -18.48 -11.45
C PRO A 450 0.46 -16.98 -11.73
N GLY A 451 -0.79 -16.51 -11.58
CA GLY A 451 -1.28 -15.13 -11.71
C GLY A 451 -0.66 -14.02 -10.86
N ARG A 452 -0.21 -14.32 -9.63
CA ARG A 452 -0.27 -13.30 -8.55
C ARG A 452 0.97 -13.18 -7.66
N LEU A 453 1.97 -14.02 -7.89
CA LEU A 453 3.23 -14.03 -7.14
C LEU A 453 3.98 -12.67 -7.10
N ALA A 454 3.68 -11.69 -7.96
CA ALA A 454 4.53 -10.51 -8.10
C ALA A 454 4.51 -9.48 -6.94
N SER A 455 3.67 -9.63 -5.89
CA SER A 455 3.36 -8.50 -4.99
C SER A 455 3.65 -8.61 -3.48
N TRP A 456 4.31 -9.64 -2.93
CA TRP A 456 4.61 -9.64 -1.47
C TRP A 456 5.93 -10.28 -0.98
N GLU A 457 6.32 -9.87 0.25
CA GLU A 457 7.65 -10.00 0.88
C GLU A 457 8.24 -11.42 0.93
N GLY A 458 7.43 -12.48 0.99
CA GLY A 458 7.91 -13.87 0.97
C GLY A 458 8.59 -14.27 -0.35
N LEU A 459 8.27 -13.58 -1.44
CA LEU A 459 8.94 -13.73 -2.73
C LEU A 459 10.02 -12.68 -2.99
N ALA A 460 10.17 -11.63 -2.17
CA ALA A 460 11.20 -10.61 -2.43
C ALA A 460 12.61 -11.21 -2.47
N GLN A 461 12.85 -12.28 -1.70
CA GLN A 461 14.11 -13.02 -1.71
C GLN A 461 14.23 -13.96 -2.92
N LEU A 462 13.14 -14.63 -3.31
CA LEU A 462 13.10 -15.49 -4.51
C LEU A 462 13.16 -14.70 -5.81
N ARG A 463 12.65 -13.48 -5.81
CA ARG A 463 12.75 -12.54 -6.91
C ARG A 463 14.19 -12.30 -7.29
N GLN A 464 15.12 -12.31 -6.32
CA GLN A 464 16.55 -12.22 -6.64
C GLN A 464 16.94 -13.32 -7.63
N LEU A 465 16.33 -14.49 -7.63
CA LEU A 465 16.66 -15.57 -8.56
C LEU A 465 15.95 -15.46 -9.92
N VAL A 466 14.79 -14.79 -9.98
CA VAL A 466 13.91 -14.77 -11.17
C VAL A 466 14.01 -13.46 -11.95
N SER A 467 14.27 -12.34 -11.27
CA SER A 467 14.29 -11.01 -11.86
C SER A 467 15.52 -10.22 -11.39
N ARG A 468 16.20 -9.61 -12.36
CA ARG A 468 17.30 -8.67 -12.12
C ARG A 468 16.75 -7.27 -11.92
N SER A 469 17.55 -6.37 -11.34
CA SER A 469 17.16 -4.97 -11.13
C SER A 469 18.25 -4.03 -11.67
N LEU A 470 18.01 -2.71 -11.76
CA LEU A 470 19.02 -1.76 -12.26
C LEU A 470 20.31 -1.83 -11.44
N THR A 471 20.16 -1.88 -10.11
CA THR A 471 21.25 -2.04 -9.15
C THR A 471 21.01 -3.28 -8.30
N GLY A 472 22.01 -3.66 -7.51
CA GLY A 472 21.87 -4.75 -6.53
C GLY A 472 23.06 -4.80 -5.58
N TYR A 473 23.00 -5.70 -4.58
CA TYR A 473 24.02 -5.80 -3.55
C TYR A 473 24.96 -6.97 -3.82
N LYS A 474 26.25 -6.66 -4.01
CA LYS A 474 27.34 -7.63 -4.14
C LYS A 474 28.06 -7.76 -2.81
N ARG A 475 28.44 -8.99 -2.44
CA ARG A 475 29.30 -9.21 -1.27
C ARG A 475 30.76 -9.10 -1.69
N THR A 476 31.53 -8.28 -1.00
CA THR A 476 32.98 -8.16 -1.20
C THR A 476 33.72 -9.29 -0.48
N ALA A 477 35.00 -9.49 -0.80
CA ALA A 477 35.83 -10.56 -0.21
C ALA A 477 35.97 -10.43 1.32
N ASP A 478 35.92 -9.21 1.85
CA ASP A 478 35.90 -8.91 3.29
C ASP A 478 34.51 -9.08 3.94
N GLY A 479 33.52 -9.54 3.18
CA GLY A 479 32.17 -9.85 3.67
C GLY A 479 31.20 -8.66 3.69
N ARG A 480 31.61 -7.45 3.29
CA ARG A 480 30.71 -6.28 3.23
C ARG A 480 29.73 -6.35 2.07
N LEU A 481 28.53 -5.78 2.25
CA LEU A 481 27.64 -5.52 1.12
C LEU A 481 28.08 -4.23 0.42
N MET A 482 28.13 -4.26 -0.91
CA MET A 482 28.41 -3.14 -1.80
C MET A 482 27.28 -3.00 -2.82
N LEU A 483 26.80 -1.78 -3.06
CA LEU A 483 25.83 -1.51 -4.11
C LEU A 483 26.55 -1.43 -5.47
N VAL A 484 26.15 -2.27 -6.43
CA VAL A 484 26.69 -2.30 -7.80
C VAL A 484 25.58 -2.16 -8.84
N GLY A 485 25.93 -1.88 -10.09
CA GLY A 485 25.01 -2.01 -11.23
C GLY A 485 24.74 -3.49 -11.52
N ASP A 486 23.47 -3.90 -11.51
CA ASP A 486 23.05 -5.25 -11.88
C ASP A 486 22.67 -5.29 -13.37
N LEU A 487 21.51 -4.78 -13.77
CA LEU A 487 21.19 -4.56 -15.19
C LEU A 487 21.92 -3.35 -15.76
N ALA A 488 22.24 -2.37 -14.92
CA ALA A 488 23.05 -1.22 -15.29
C ALA A 488 24.54 -1.56 -15.31
N THR A 489 25.30 -0.88 -16.15
CA THR A 489 26.77 -1.00 -16.24
C THR A 489 27.50 -0.38 -15.05
N ALA A 490 26.82 0.44 -14.25
CA ALA A 490 27.29 1.07 -13.02
C ALA A 490 26.09 1.46 -12.12
N PRO A 491 26.28 1.82 -10.84
CA PRO A 491 25.21 2.26 -9.92
C PRO A 491 24.47 3.56 -10.28
N GLY A 492 24.67 4.11 -11.48
CA GLY A 492 24.05 5.34 -11.96
C GLY A 492 24.91 6.58 -11.78
N ARG A 493 24.67 7.58 -12.61
CA ARG A 493 25.27 8.92 -12.53
C ARG A 493 24.19 9.93 -12.18
N THR A 494 24.49 10.83 -11.25
CA THR A 494 23.56 11.90 -10.88
C THR A 494 23.98 13.27 -11.43
N THR A 495 22.99 14.08 -11.77
CA THR A 495 23.09 15.51 -12.09
C THR A 495 22.04 16.30 -11.31
N ASP A 496 22.05 17.64 -11.46
CA ASP A 496 21.07 18.55 -10.84
C ASP A 496 21.00 18.45 -9.30
N GLY A 497 22.15 18.12 -8.70
CA GLY A 497 22.30 17.95 -7.26
C GLY A 497 21.47 16.80 -6.70
N GLY A 498 21.42 15.64 -7.36
CA GLY A 498 20.68 14.47 -6.87
C GLY A 498 19.25 14.35 -7.39
N ARG A 499 18.80 15.23 -8.32
CA ARG A 499 17.42 15.21 -8.86
C ARG A 499 17.27 14.40 -10.13
N THR A 500 18.35 14.22 -10.87
CA THR A 500 18.34 13.48 -12.13
C THR A 500 19.34 12.35 -12.02
N TRP A 501 18.91 11.13 -12.35
CA TRP A 501 19.73 9.94 -12.31
C TRP A 501 19.68 9.21 -13.65
N THR A 502 20.86 8.94 -14.22
CA THR A 502 21.02 8.27 -15.51
C THR A 502 21.71 6.93 -15.33
N PHE A 503 21.15 5.90 -15.96
CA PHE A 503 21.66 4.53 -15.96
C PHE A 503 21.81 4.04 -17.39
N THR A 504 22.89 3.31 -17.66
CA THR A 504 23.12 2.65 -18.95
C THR A 504 22.99 1.15 -18.77
N LEU A 505 22.08 0.51 -19.49
CA LEU A 505 21.84 -0.93 -19.45
C LEU A 505 22.98 -1.71 -20.09
N LYS A 506 23.25 -2.91 -19.58
CA LYS A 506 24.17 -3.88 -20.19
C LYS A 506 23.66 -4.38 -21.54
N GLU A 507 24.57 -4.81 -22.41
CA GLU A 507 24.22 -5.48 -23.67
C GLU A 507 23.80 -6.93 -23.42
N ASN A 508 23.04 -7.48 -24.36
CA ASN A 508 22.72 -8.91 -24.43
C ASN A 508 21.95 -9.49 -23.25
N VAL A 509 21.37 -8.67 -22.37
CA VAL A 509 20.44 -9.16 -21.35
C VAL A 509 19.10 -9.45 -22.00
N ARG A 510 18.61 -10.68 -21.80
CA ARG A 510 17.36 -11.17 -22.36
C ARG A 510 16.41 -11.69 -21.30
N TYR A 511 15.13 -11.62 -21.62
CA TYR A 511 14.08 -12.35 -20.94
C TYR A 511 14.10 -13.83 -21.32
N GLN A 512 13.39 -14.67 -20.56
CA GLN A 512 13.30 -16.12 -20.77
C GLN A 512 12.78 -16.52 -22.16
N ASP A 513 12.04 -15.64 -22.84
CA ASP A 513 11.53 -15.84 -24.20
C ASP A 513 12.54 -15.38 -25.30
N GLY A 514 13.71 -14.90 -24.90
CA GLY A 514 14.77 -14.42 -25.78
C GLY A 514 14.66 -12.94 -26.18
N THR A 515 13.57 -12.26 -25.80
CA THR A 515 13.42 -10.81 -26.05
C THR A 515 14.43 -10.01 -25.23
N ALA A 516 14.91 -8.88 -25.76
CA ALA A 516 15.92 -8.07 -25.10
C ALA A 516 15.28 -7.19 -24.01
N VAL A 517 15.98 -7.05 -22.87
CA VAL A 517 15.64 -6.05 -21.85
C VAL A 517 16.07 -4.67 -22.37
N THR A 518 15.16 -3.71 -22.36
CA THR A 518 15.37 -2.34 -22.87
C THR A 518 14.95 -1.28 -21.86
N SER A 519 15.36 -0.03 -22.10
CA SER A 519 14.96 1.13 -21.30
C SER A 519 13.44 1.37 -21.26
N ALA A 520 12.71 0.99 -22.32
CA ALA A 520 11.26 1.11 -22.39
C ALA A 520 10.56 0.28 -21.30
N ASP A 521 11.15 -0.85 -20.92
CA ASP A 521 10.62 -1.74 -19.88
C ASP A 521 10.57 -1.06 -18.50
N PHE A 522 11.45 -0.07 -18.25
CA PHE A 522 11.45 0.71 -17.01
C PHE A 522 10.40 1.81 -17.00
N THR A 523 10.10 2.38 -18.18
CA THR A 523 8.98 3.33 -18.33
C THR A 523 7.64 2.61 -18.14
N ARG A 524 7.53 1.38 -18.66
CA ARG A 524 6.39 0.49 -18.41
C ARG A 524 6.28 0.10 -16.94
N ALA A 525 7.38 -0.34 -16.32
CA ALA A 525 7.41 -0.67 -14.89
C ALA A 525 6.94 0.51 -14.01
N PHE A 526 7.40 1.73 -14.31
CA PHE A 526 6.94 2.94 -13.62
C PHE A 526 5.42 3.16 -13.78
N THR A 527 4.88 2.96 -14.98
CA THR A 527 3.44 3.09 -15.25
C THR A 527 2.62 2.05 -14.50
N LEU A 528 3.13 0.81 -14.38
CA LEU A 528 2.47 -0.26 -13.63
C LEU A 528 2.45 0.04 -12.14
N LEU A 529 3.58 0.52 -11.58
CA LEU A 529 3.68 0.90 -10.17
C LEU A 529 2.76 2.08 -9.81
N ASP A 530 2.54 3.02 -10.72
CA ASP A 530 1.61 4.15 -10.49
C ASP A 530 0.13 3.69 -10.47
N LYS A 531 -0.18 2.57 -11.12
CA LYS A 531 -1.52 1.95 -11.14
C LYS A 531 -1.74 0.93 -10.01
N ASP A 532 -0.68 0.56 -9.30
CA ASP A 532 -0.75 -0.41 -8.20
C ASP A 532 -1.59 0.15 -7.05
N THR A 533 -2.66 -0.58 -6.69
CA THR A 533 -3.59 -0.19 -5.64
C THR A 533 -3.14 -0.66 -4.25
N ALA A 534 -2.14 -1.54 -4.17
CA ALA A 534 -1.57 -2.06 -2.94
C ALA A 534 -0.03 -2.19 -3.00
N PRO A 535 0.71 -1.11 -3.32
CA PRO A 535 2.16 -1.18 -3.46
C PRO A 535 2.85 -1.54 -2.14
N ASP A 536 3.94 -2.30 -2.25
CA ASP A 536 4.84 -2.57 -1.12
C ASP A 536 5.46 -1.27 -0.57
N PRO A 537 6.03 -1.26 0.65
CA PRO A 537 6.60 -0.05 1.25
C PRO A 537 7.66 0.66 0.39
N LEU A 538 8.48 -0.09 -0.36
CA LEU A 538 9.47 0.49 -1.29
C LEU A 538 8.78 1.05 -2.53
N GLY A 539 7.73 0.40 -3.05
CA GLY A 539 6.86 0.92 -4.11
C GLY A 539 6.21 2.25 -3.72
N VAL A 540 5.72 2.37 -2.49
CA VAL A 540 5.17 3.60 -1.91
C VAL A 540 6.21 4.73 -1.90
N VAL A 541 7.41 4.47 -1.37
CA VAL A 541 8.49 5.47 -1.35
C VAL A 541 8.93 5.83 -2.77
N PHE A 542 8.99 4.86 -3.67
CA PHE A 542 9.35 5.09 -5.06
C PHE A 542 8.36 6.02 -5.78
N ALA A 543 7.06 5.75 -5.68
CA ALA A 543 6.01 6.61 -6.25
C ALA A 543 6.07 8.04 -5.69
N ALA A 544 6.38 8.18 -4.40
CA ALA A 544 6.55 9.48 -3.76
C ALA A 544 7.87 10.19 -4.14
N THR A 545 8.85 9.46 -4.68
CA THR A 545 10.19 9.98 -5.01
C THR A 545 10.31 10.34 -6.48
N VAL A 546 9.84 9.46 -7.37
CA VAL A 546 10.00 9.60 -8.81
C VAL A 546 8.88 10.47 -9.38
N ARG A 547 9.26 11.43 -10.21
CA ARG A 547 8.34 12.28 -10.98
C ARG A 547 8.06 11.66 -12.34
N MET A 548 9.10 11.15 -13.00
CA MET A 548 9.04 10.63 -14.36
C MET A 548 10.24 9.73 -14.64
N VAL A 549 10.05 8.76 -15.53
CA VAL A 549 11.10 7.92 -16.10
C VAL A 549 11.12 8.14 -17.61
N GLU A 550 12.29 8.37 -18.17
CA GLU A 550 12.52 8.58 -19.60
C GLU A 550 13.42 7.47 -20.15
N ALA A 551 13.20 7.12 -21.42
CA ALA A 551 13.97 6.15 -22.17
C ALA A 551 14.48 6.80 -23.48
N PRO A 552 15.52 7.66 -23.43
CA PRO A 552 15.97 8.43 -24.60
C PRO A 552 16.44 7.57 -25.77
N ASP A 553 16.99 6.40 -25.45
CA ASP A 553 17.41 5.36 -26.39
C ASP A 553 17.17 3.99 -25.75
N ARG A 554 17.44 2.88 -26.46
CA ARG A 554 17.13 1.51 -26.00
C ARG A 554 17.86 1.07 -24.73
N ARG A 555 18.92 1.78 -24.30
CA ARG A 555 19.80 1.39 -23.19
C ARG A 555 19.94 2.45 -22.11
N THR A 556 19.51 3.67 -22.35
CA THR A 556 19.59 4.74 -21.36
C THR A 556 18.26 4.87 -20.64
N VAL A 557 18.30 4.78 -19.30
CA VAL A 557 17.15 5.03 -18.42
C VAL A 557 17.46 6.28 -17.61
N VAL A 558 16.55 7.25 -17.63
CA VAL A 558 16.69 8.51 -16.87
C VAL A 558 15.53 8.64 -15.90
N TYR A 559 15.85 8.77 -14.62
CA TYR A 559 14.89 9.06 -13.56
C TYR A 559 14.96 10.54 -13.19
N ARG A 560 13.81 11.22 -13.21
CA ARG A 560 13.65 12.56 -12.64
C ARG A 560 12.93 12.46 -11.31
N LEU A 561 13.57 12.94 -10.25
CA LEU A 561 13.06 12.88 -8.89
C LEU A 561 12.31 14.17 -8.53
N ARG A 562 11.34 14.05 -7.63
CA ARG A 562 10.57 15.20 -7.10
C ARG A 562 11.42 16.05 -6.14
N ARG A 563 12.39 15.42 -5.46
CA ARG A 563 13.35 16.05 -4.53
C ARG A 563 14.73 15.41 -4.73
N PRO A 564 15.83 16.11 -4.40
CA PRO A 564 17.16 15.52 -4.33
C PRO A 564 17.19 14.25 -3.47
N ASP A 565 17.77 13.17 -3.99
CA ASP A 565 18.02 11.96 -3.22
C ASP A 565 19.30 11.27 -3.71
N THR A 566 20.35 11.34 -2.89
CA THR A 566 21.65 10.73 -3.18
C THR A 566 21.65 9.22 -2.91
N GLY A 567 20.67 8.72 -2.15
CA GLY A 567 20.44 7.30 -1.87
C GLY A 567 19.56 6.60 -2.91
N PHE A 568 19.08 7.30 -3.95
CA PHE A 568 18.15 6.75 -4.94
C PHE A 568 18.59 5.40 -5.58
N PRO A 569 19.88 5.16 -5.91
CA PRO A 569 20.32 3.86 -6.42
C PRO A 569 20.06 2.67 -5.48
N PHE A 570 19.96 2.87 -4.17
CA PHE A 570 19.66 1.81 -3.20
C PHE A 570 18.20 1.34 -3.29
N LEU A 571 17.28 2.26 -3.64
CA LEU A 571 15.87 1.95 -3.90
C LEU A 571 15.70 1.07 -5.14
N LEU A 572 16.57 1.24 -6.14
CA LEU A 572 16.57 0.46 -7.38
C LEU A 572 17.17 -0.94 -7.23
N ALA A 573 17.65 -1.32 -6.04
CA ALA A 573 18.09 -2.68 -5.74
C ALA A 573 16.94 -3.62 -5.34
N GLY A 574 15.71 -3.10 -5.32
CA GLY A 574 14.48 -3.80 -4.97
C GLY A 574 13.41 -3.72 -6.05
N PRO A 575 12.11 -3.85 -5.68
CA PRO A 575 10.97 -3.91 -6.59
C PRO A 575 10.96 -2.89 -7.72
N ALA A 576 11.17 -1.64 -7.35
CA ALA A 576 11.14 -0.49 -8.22
C ALA A 576 12.25 -0.44 -9.29
N GLY A 577 13.31 -1.23 -9.12
CA GLY A 577 14.39 -1.31 -10.09
C GLY A 577 14.29 -2.46 -11.08
N ALA A 578 13.24 -3.29 -11.07
CA ALA A 578 13.08 -4.33 -12.10
C ALA A 578 12.43 -3.77 -13.38
N PRO A 579 12.83 -4.31 -14.54
CA PRO A 579 12.16 -4.02 -15.79
C PRO A 579 10.84 -4.81 -15.88
N ALA A 580 9.82 -4.22 -16.51
CA ALA A 580 8.60 -4.90 -16.90
C ALA A 580 8.53 -4.92 -18.42
N PRO A 581 8.54 -6.09 -19.08
CA PRO A 581 8.59 -6.15 -20.53
C PRO A 581 7.42 -5.37 -21.15
N VAL A 582 7.70 -4.69 -22.25
CA VAL A 582 6.64 -4.14 -23.11
C VAL A 582 6.10 -5.29 -23.98
N ALA A 583 5.31 -6.21 -23.41
CA ALA A 583 4.68 -7.28 -24.18
C ALA A 583 3.40 -6.81 -24.90
N THR A 584 3.05 -7.48 -26.00
CA THR A 584 1.87 -7.22 -26.84
C THR A 584 0.58 -7.88 -26.30
N ASP A 585 0.65 -8.62 -25.19
CA ASP A 585 -0.46 -9.39 -24.61
C ASP A 585 -0.50 -9.22 -23.07
N PRO A 586 -1.40 -8.36 -22.54
CA PRO A 586 -1.50 -8.03 -21.12
C PRO A 586 -1.85 -9.23 -20.20
N ALA A 587 -2.60 -10.23 -20.70
CA ALA A 587 -3.06 -11.36 -19.89
C ALA A 587 -1.92 -12.32 -19.51
N ARG A 588 -0.85 -12.34 -20.31
CA ARG A 588 0.37 -13.15 -20.06
C ARG A 588 1.36 -12.45 -19.11
N ASP A 589 1.30 -11.12 -19.04
CA ASP A 589 2.18 -10.27 -18.22
C ASP A 589 1.85 -10.33 -16.72
N GLU A 590 0.57 -10.45 -16.35
CA GLU A 590 0.16 -10.60 -14.95
C GLU A 590 0.48 -12.00 -14.42
N ALA A 591 0.20 -13.04 -15.22
CA ALA A 591 0.39 -14.43 -14.80
C ALA A 591 1.80 -15.02 -14.96
N THR A 592 2.68 -14.35 -15.69
CA THR A 592 4.06 -14.82 -15.88
C THR A 592 4.94 -13.66 -16.31
N ARG A 593 5.28 -12.71 -15.41
CA ARG A 593 6.34 -11.75 -15.74
C ARG A 593 7.59 -12.54 -16.18
N PRO A 594 8.04 -12.43 -17.45
CA PRO A 594 9.12 -13.25 -17.93
C PRO A 594 10.39 -12.96 -17.14
N ALA A 595 11.05 -14.03 -16.73
CA ALA A 595 12.27 -13.97 -15.95
C ALA A 595 13.41 -13.37 -16.78
N CYS A 596 14.15 -12.43 -16.19
CA CYS A 596 15.44 -11.96 -16.71
C CYS A 596 16.61 -12.34 -15.78
N GLY A 597 16.31 -13.04 -14.68
CA GLY A 597 17.27 -13.64 -13.76
C GLY A 597 17.71 -15.05 -14.18
N PRO A 598 18.60 -15.67 -13.39
CA PRO A 598 19.15 -17.00 -13.68
C PRO A 598 18.15 -18.15 -13.64
N TYR A 599 16.98 -17.95 -13.05
CA TYR A 599 15.93 -18.96 -12.96
C TYR A 599 14.59 -18.42 -13.48
N LEU A 600 13.77 -19.31 -14.04
CA LEU A 600 12.38 -19.06 -14.40
C LEU A 600 11.45 -19.81 -13.44
N ILE A 601 10.21 -19.36 -13.32
CA ILE A 601 9.18 -20.01 -12.53
C ILE A 601 8.49 -21.07 -13.40
N ALA A 602 8.50 -22.32 -12.96
CA ALA A 602 7.82 -23.44 -13.60
C ALA A 602 6.73 -23.99 -12.68
N TRP A 603 5.49 -24.08 -13.18
CA TRP A 603 4.33 -24.54 -12.41
C TRP A 603 4.10 -26.04 -12.60
N ASN A 604 5.08 -26.86 -12.25
CA ASN A 604 5.09 -28.30 -12.54
C ASN A 604 5.02 -29.19 -11.31
N GLN A 605 4.87 -28.63 -10.11
CA GLN A 605 4.69 -29.40 -8.88
C GLN A 605 3.21 -29.41 -8.48
N VAL A 606 2.70 -30.57 -8.07
CA VAL A 606 1.36 -30.73 -7.48
C VAL A 606 1.50 -31.54 -6.20
N SER A 607 0.97 -31.02 -5.10
CA SER A 607 0.89 -31.73 -3.82
C SER A 607 -0.50 -31.51 -3.22
N GLU A 608 -1.17 -32.61 -2.83
CA GLU A 608 -2.53 -32.57 -2.25
C GLU A 608 -3.55 -31.77 -3.09
N GLY A 609 -3.46 -31.86 -4.42
CA GLY A 609 -4.35 -31.13 -5.34
C GLY A 609 -4.01 -29.65 -5.53
N THR A 610 -2.99 -29.12 -4.83
CA THR A 610 -2.50 -27.74 -4.96
C THR A 610 -1.26 -27.68 -5.84
N GLN A 611 -1.21 -26.73 -6.77
CA GLN A 611 -0.07 -26.52 -7.67
C GLN A 611 0.97 -25.62 -6.98
N TYR A 612 2.24 -26.04 -7.00
CA TYR A 612 3.36 -25.30 -6.43
C TYR A 612 4.35 -24.90 -7.54
N PRO A 613 5.01 -23.74 -7.41
CA PRO A 613 6.07 -23.37 -8.34
C PRO A 613 7.31 -24.22 -8.08
N SER A 614 8.15 -24.39 -9.09
CA SER A 614 9.57 -24.71 -8.98
C SER A 614 10.37 -23.64 -9.72
N LEU A 615 11.66 -23.53 -9.39
CA LEU A 615 12.58 -22.67 -10.11
C LEU A 615 13.53 -23.52 -10.95
N GLU A 616 13.54 -23.26 -12.25
CA GLU A 616 14.37 -23.95 -13.23
C GLU A 616 15.33 -22.97 -13.89
N ARG A 617 16.47 -23.43 -14.40
CA ARG A 617 17.45 -22.55 -15.04
C ARG A 617 16.82 -21.79 -16.22
N ASN A 618 17.08 -20.50 -16.29
CA ASN A 618 16.76 -19.69 -17.45
C ASN A 618 17.84 -19.86 -18.53
N PRO A 619 17.54 -20.51 -19.68
CA PRO A 619 18.54 -20.73 -20.73
C PRO A 619 18.97 -19.44 -21.44
N GLN A 620 18.20 -18.35 -21.31
CA GLN A 620 18.51 -17.05 -21.90
C GLN A 620 19.36 -16.16 -20.99
N TRP A 621 19.59 -16.56 -19.73
CA TRP A 621 20.41 -15.81 -18.80
C TRP A 621 21.90 -15.99 -19.11
N ASP A 622 22.61 -14.88 -19.30
CA ASP A 622 24.06 -14.86 -19.52
C ASP A 622 24.80 -14.46 -18.23
N ALA A 623 25.52 -15.44 -17.66
CA ALA A 623 26.35 -15.25 -16.48
C ALA A 623 27.41 -14.15 -16.66
N ALA A 624 27.96 -13.94 -17.86
CA ALA A 624 28.97 -12.91 -18.10
C ALA A 624 28.43 -11.48 -17.86
N THR A 625 27.11 -11.30 -17.89
CA THR A 625 26.46 -10.01 -17.63
C THR A 625 26.02 -9.83 -16.18
N ASP A 626 26.03 -10.88 -15.35
CA ASP A 626 25.49 -10.87 -13.98
C ASP A 626 26.61 -10.83 -12.94
N PRO A 627 26.79 -9.71 -12.20
CA PRO A 627 27.86 -9.57 -11.21
C PRO A 627 27.48 -10.13 -9.84
N LEU A 628 26.24 -10.57 -9.66
CA LEU A 628 25.65 -10.91 -8.36
C LEU A 628 25.40 -12.40 -8.20
N ARG A 629 24.96 -13.08 -9.26
CA ARG A 629 24.40 -14.44 -9.17
C ARG A 629 25.27 -15.47 -9.88
N THR A 630 25.58 -16.57 -9.20
CA THR A 630 26.37 -17.69 -9.76
C THR A 630 25.49 -18.76 -10.40
N ALA A 631 24.27 -18.91 -9.88
CA ALA A 631 23.30 -19.91 -10.29
C ALA A 631 23.88 -21.33 -10.29
N PHE A 632 24.49 -21.77 -9.19
CA PHE A 632 25.08 -23.11 -9.12
C PHE A 632 24.07 -24.26 -9.01
N PRO A 633 22.99 -24.18 -8.20
CA PRO A 633 21.96 -25.20 -8.15
C PRO A 633 21.23 -25.35 -9.49
N ASP A 634 20.80 -26.57 -9.83
CA ASP A 634 20.01 -26.86 -11.04
C ASP A 634 18.58 -26.35 -10.95
N GLY A 635 18.07 -26.22 -9.74
CA GLY A 635 16.75 -25.67 -9.49
C GLY A 635 16.36 -25.72 -8.03
N TYR A 636 15.24 -25.08 -7.74
CA TYR A 636 14.65 -25.02 -6.41
C TYR A 636 13.25 -25.60 -6.44
N ARG A 637 12.91 -26.42 -5.44
CA ARG A 637 11.57 -27.00 -5.29
C ARG A 637 10.95 -26.56 -3.99
N PHE A 638 9.63 -26.42 -3.99
CA PHE A 638 8.90 -26.03 -2.80
C PHE A 638 8.33 -27.27 -2.12
N GLU A 639 8.42 -27.26 -0.79
CA GLU A 639 7.80 -28.24 0.09
C GLU A 639 7.01 -27.45 1.13
N VAL A 640 5.72 -27.76 1.23
CA VAL A 640 4.87 -27.20 2.29
C VAL A 640 5.08 -28.05 3.52
N SER A 641 5.45 -27.39 4.62
CA SER A 641 5.39 -28.04 5.91
C SER A 641 4.09 -27.66 6.59
N ASP A 642 3.39 -28.66 7.12
CA ASP A 642 2.27 -28.48 8.03
C ASP A 642 2.73 -27.56 9.16
N ALA A 643 2.11 -26.39 9.29
CA ALA A 643 2.43 -25.40 10.31
C ALA A 643 2.12 -25.90 11.74
N ALA A 644 1.55 -27.10 11.88
CA ALA A 644 1.08 -27.67 13.13
C ALA A 644 2.19 -28.47 13.85
N GLY A 645 3.20 -27.76 14.38
CA GLY A 645 4.04 -28.25 15.48
C GLY A 645 5.55 -28.32 15.22
N GLY A 646 6.33 -27.92 16.23
CA GLY A 646 7.81 -27.95 16.25
C GLY A 646 8.48 -26.63 15.84
N SER A 647 9.71 -26.41 16.31
CA SER A 647 10.58 -25.31 15.90
C SER A 647 10.97 -25.40 14.43
N LEU A 648 11.36 -24.27 13.83
CA LEU A 648 11.84 -24.23 12.44
C LEU A 648 13.00 -25.22 12.19
N ALA A 649 13.91 -25.36 13.16
CA ALA A 649 15.01 -26.30 13.11
C ALA A 649 14.50 -27.77 13.06
N GLU A 650 13.49 -28.11 13.84
CA GLU A 650 12.87 -29.44 13.84
C GLU A 650 12.17 -29.73 12.51
N ARG A 651 11.45 -28.76 11.94
CA ARG A 651 10.80 -28.88 10.62
C ARG A 651 11.81 -29.11 9.49
N ILE A 652 12.94 -28.39 9.50
CA ILE A 652 14.03 -28.59 8.54
C ILE A 652 14.70 -29.96 8.75
N ALA A 653 14.91 -30.36 10.00
CA ALA A 653 15.55 -31.62 10.34
C ALA A 653 14.67 -32.83 9.96
N SER A 654 13.35 -32.71 10.12
CA SER A 654 12.35 -33.76 9.85
C SER A 654 11.91 -33.82 8.40
N SER A 655 12.22 -32.82 7.56
CA SER A 655 11.87 -32.85 6.14
C SER A 655 12.38 -34.14 5.48
N PRO A 656 11.50 -34.88 4.78
CA PRO A 656 11.84 -36.14 4.09
C PRO A 656 12.77 -35.92 2.89
N ALA A 657 13.04 -34.67 2.51
CA ALA A 657 13.91 -34.36 1.37
C ALA A 657 15.35 -34.85 1.60
N GLY A 658 15.82 -35.82 0.80
CA GLY A 658 17.24 -36.21 0.73
C GLY A 658 18.17 -35.14 0.12
N ARG A 659 17.74 -33.87 0.13
CA ARG A 659 18.40 -32.71 -0.48
C ARG A 659 18.63 -31.62 0.57
N PRO A 660 19.49 -30.62 0.30
CA PRO A 660 19.61 -29.46 1.17
C PRO A 660 18.28 -28.69 1.25
N VAL A 661 17.92 -28.29 2.48
CA VAL A 661 16.66 -27.61 2.80
C VAL A 661 16.96 -26.23 3.38
N VAL A 662 16.27 -25.20 2.89
CA VAL A 662 16.33 -23.82 3.39
C VAL A 662 14.92 -23.27 3.58
N VAL A 663 14.77 -22.33 4.50
CA VAL A 663 13.54 -21.56 4.68
C VAL A 663 13.81 -20.13 4.27
N LEU A 664 12.90 -19.53 3.49
CA LEU A 664 13.00 -18.13 3.05
C LEU A 664 12.03 -17.21 3.78
N ASP A 665 10.97 -17.78 4.37
CA ASP A 665 10.05 -17.04 5.20
C ASP A 665 10.76 -16.62 6.48
N SER A 666 10.71 -15.33 6.78
CA SER A 666 11.16 -14.85 8.07
C SER A 666 9.99 -14.89 9.01
N GLU A 667 9.94 -15.91 9.86
CA GLU A 667 9.06 -15.84 11.03
C GLU A 667 9.30 -14.48 11.71
N THR A 668 8.21 -13.72 11.82
CA THR A 668 8.20 -12.37 12.40
C THR A 668 8.88 -12.43 13.76
N PRO A 669 9.87 -11.57 14.06
CA PRO A 669 10.46 -11.52 15.39
C PRO A 669 9.35 -11.34 16.43
N GLY A 670 9.17 -12.32 17.32
CA GLY A 670 8.15 -12.29 18.38
C GLY A 670 6.89 -13.14 18.18
N VAL A 671 6.75 -13.91 17.09
CA VAL A 671 5.73 -14.97 16.98
C VAL A 671 6.27 -16.26 17.63
N PRO A 672 5.47 -17.02 18.41
CA PRO A 672 5.95 -18.23 19.07
C PRO A 672 6.28 -19.28 17.99
N GLY A 673 7.53 -19.73 18.00
CA GLY A 673 8.21 -20.39 16.87
C GLY A 673 9.72 -20.11 16.82
N ALA A 674 10.20 -19.19 17.67
CA ALA A 674 11.61 -18.87 17.89
C ALA A 674 12.54 -20.07 17.64
N PRO A 675 13.58 -19.93 16.81
CA PRO A 675 14.37 -21.05 16.31
C PRO A 675 15.15 -21.83 17.37
N ASP A 676 15.09 -21.46 18.65
CA ASP A 676 15.88 -22.11 19.68
C ASP A 676 15.15 -22.10 21.04
N ALA A 677 14.42 -23.17 21.36
CA ALA A 677 14.38 -23.59 22.76
C ALA A 677 15.83 -23.88 23.19
N PRO A 678 16.26 -23.58 24.44
CA PRO A 678 17.61 -23.87 24.91
C PRO A 678 17.90 -25.38 24.78
N GLY A 679 18.58 -25.77 23.70
CA GLY A 679 18.79 -27.19 23.33
C GLY A 679 18.78 -27.50 21.83
N ALA A 680 18.17 -26.68 20.98
CA ALA A 680 18.08 -26.92 19.52
C ALA A 680 19.44 -26.80 18.76
N SER A 681 20.47 -26.29 19.44
CA SER A 681 21.85 -26.15 18.97
C SER A 681 22.55 -27.47 18.55
N ALA A 682 21.91 -28.64 18.65
CA ALA A 682 22.62 -29.92 18.68
C ALA A 682 22.23 -30.95 17.61
N ALA A 683 21.41 -30.62 16.61
CA ALA A 683 21.19 -31.56 15.49
C ALA A 683 22.41 -31.55 14.54
N PRO A 684 23.20 -32.64 14.41
CA PRO A 684 24.43 -32.66 13.60
C PRO A 684 24.21 -32.46 12.09
N THR A 685 22.95 -32.43 11.66
CA THR A 685 22.50 -32.26 10.28
C THR A 685 22.20 -30.81 9.90
N LEU A 686 22.19 -29.87 10.86
CA LEU A 686 21.89 -28.46 10.62
C LEU A 686 23.15 -27.58 10.63
N ARG A 687 23.12 -26.53 9.81
CA ARG A 687 24.02 -25.37 9.86
C ARG A 687 23.19 -24.11 10.06
N TYR A 688 23.87 -23.02 10.42
CA TYR A 688 23.22 -21.77 10.75
C TYR A 688 23.90 -20.60 10.02
N ALA A 689 23.10 -19.77 9.36
CA ALA A 689 23.54 -18.49 8.84
C ALA A 689 23.20 -17.42 9.88
N GLU A 690 24.21 -16.71 10.37
CA GLU A 690 24.07 -15.68 11.40
C GLU A 690 24.42 -14.30 10.84
N GLY A 691 23.70 -13.27 11.30
CA GLY A 691 23.93 -11.90 10.87
C GLY A 691 23.00 -10.90 11.57
N SER A 692 23.45 -9.65 11.67
CA SER A 692 22.63 -8.57 12.23
C SER A 692 21.37 -8.37 11.39
N SER A 693 20.20 -8.35 12.05
CA SER A 693 18.96 -7.97 11.38
C SER A 693 18.94 -6.47 11.12
N THR A 694 18.21 -6.06 10.10
CA THR A 694 17.83 -4.66 9.91
C THR A 694 16.60 -4.28 10.75
N SER A 695 16.18 -5.16 11.66
CA SER A 695 14.94 -5.01 12.42
C SER A 695 15.16 -4.38 13.79
N VAL A 696 14.30 -3.42 14.14
CA VAL A 696 14.25 -2.77 15.44
C VAL A 696 12.84 -2.84 16.01
N SER A 697 12.72 -3.33 17.23
CA SER A 697 11.50 -3.25 18.04
C SER A 697 11.47 -1.92 18.77
N LEU A 698 10.35 -1.20 18.69
CA LEU A 698 10.15 0.08 19.35
C LEU A 698 8.69 0.31 19.73
N TYR A 699 8.44 1.13 20.75
CA TYR A 699 7.10 1.64 21.01
C TYR A 699 6.89 2.92 20.21
N VAL A 700 5.82 2.97 19.43
CA VAL A 700 5.37 4.20 18.75
C VAL A 700 4.48 4.97 19.70
N VAL A 701 4.71 6.29 19.82
CA VAL A 701 3.87 7.18 20.62
C VAL A 701 2.86 7.88 19.72
N ASN A 702 1.57 7.80 20.05
CA ASN A 702 0.52 8.51 19.32
C ASN A 702 0.60 10.02 19.61
N THR A 703 1.24 10.77 18.71
CA THR A 703 1.52 12.21 18.92
C THR A 703 0.27 13.09 18.82
N ARG A 704 -0.85 12.59 18.31
CA ARG A 704 -2.15 13.31 18.32
C ARG A 704 -2.78 13.35 19.70
N ARG A 705 -2.55 12.30 20.50
CA ARG A 705 -3.02 12.18 21.89
C ARG A 705 -1.98 12.73 22.86
N VAL A 706 -0.71 12.36 22.73
CA VAL A 706 0.39 12.86 23.56
C VAL A 706 1.11 14.00 22.83
N ARG A 707 0.46 15.17 22.76
CA ARG A 707 0.88 16.31 21.92
C ARG A 707 2.15 17.02 22.41
N VAL A 708 2.32 17.12 23.72
CA VAL A 708 3.40 17.90 24.31
C VAL A 708 4.71 17.11 24.25
N ARG A 709 5.71 17.68 23.58
CA ARG A 709 7.02 17.04 23.34
C ARG A 709 7.73 16.62 24.63
N SER A 710 7.77 17.49 25.63
CA SER A 710 8.41 17.20 26.92
C SER A 710 7.70 16.10 27.70
N VAL A 711 6.38 15.94 27.54
CA VAL A 711 5.61 14.81 28.11
C VAL A 711 6.02 13.50 27.45
N ARG A 712 6.12 13.49 26.11
CA ARG A 712 6.61 12.31 25.37
C ARG A 712 8.04 11.95 25.74
N LEU A 713 8.93 12.93 25.90
CA LEU A 713 10.29 12.70 26.36
C LEU A 713 10.32 12.13 27.78
N ALA A 714 9.50 12.65 28.70
CA ALA A 714 9.39 12.12 30.05
C ALA A 714 8.93 10.65 30.06
N LEU A 715 7.97 10.30 29.20
CA LEU A 715 7.52 8.92 29.00
C LEU A 715 8.67 8.03 28.50
N ALA A 716 9.43 8.48 27.50
CA ALA A 716 10.56 7.73 26.95
C ALA A 716 11.70 7.56 27.98
N LEU A 717 11.93 8.57 28.82
CA LEU A 717 12.89 8.52 29.93
C LEU A 717 12.47 7.54 31.02
N ALA A 718 11.17 7.33 31.25
CA ALA A 718 10.68 6.38 32.25
C ALA A 718 10.67 4.93 31.75
N PHE A 719 10.99 4.68 30.49
CA PHE A 719 10.65 3.42 29.83
C PHE A 719 11.52 2.23 30.31
N PRO A 720 10.92 1.09 30.71
CA PRO A 720 11.62 -0.04 31.31
C PRO A 720 12.16 -1.01 30.23
N ARG A 721 13.13 -0.54 29.45
CA ARG A 721 13.61 -1.22 28.24
C ARG A 721 14.15 -2.63 28.50
N GLN A 722 15.01 -2.82 29.50
CA GLN A 722 15.58 -4.13 29.84
C GLN A 722 14.51 -5.11 30.34
N ASP A 723 13.53 -4.63 31.11
CA ASP A 723 12.44 -5.48 31.59
C ASP A 723 11.54 -5.93 30.44
N VAL A 724 11.17 -5.01 29.54
CA VAL A 724 10.40 -5.34 28.31
C VAL A 724 11.14 -6.36 27.45
N HIS A 725 12.46 -6.18 27.29
CA HIS A 725 13.31 -7.12 26.55
C HIS A 725 13.38 -8.50 27.24
N ARG A 726 13.61 -8.55 28.55
CA ARG A 726 13.67 -9.80 29.32
C ARG A 726 12.34 -10.56 29.29
N ILE A 727 11.22 -9.85 29.39
CA ILE A 727 9.86 -10.44 29.30
C ILE A 727 9.61 -11.03 27.90
N ALA A 728 10.18 -10.45 26.85
CA ALA A 728 10.07 -11.00 25.50
C ALA A 728 10.80 -12.34 25.34
N GLY A 729 11.84 -12.61 26.14
CA GLY A 729 12.58 -13.88 26.13
C GLY A 729 13.38 -14.14 24.85
N ASP A 730 13.68 -13.10 24.06
CA ASP A 730 14.52 -13.19 22.87
C ASP A 730 15.99 -12.93 23.27
N ASP A 731 16.70 -13.98 23.67
CA ASP A 731 18.09 -13.92 24.14
C ASP A 731 19.09 -13.38 23.09
N ARG A 732 18.67 -13.28 21.83
CA ARG A 732 19.48 -12.76 20.71
C ARG A 732 19.19 -11.30 20.41
N ALA A 733 18.05 -10.78 20.84
CA ALA A 733 17.79 -9.36 20.69
C ALA A 733 18.75 -8.57 21.57
N VAL A 734 19.30 -7.48 21.04
CA VAL A 734 20.22 -6.63 21.79
C VAL A 734 19.50 -5.32 22.13
N PRO A 735 19.39 -4.95 23.43
CA PRO A 735 18.81 -3.66 23.82
C PRO A 735 19.43 -2.48 23.06
N THR A 736 18.60 -1.52 22.67
CA THR A 736 19.05 -0.32 21.96
C THR A 736 18.21 0.90 22.33
N THR A 737 18.85 2.07 22.33
CA THR A 737 18.18 3.38 22.45
C THR A 737 18.08 4.11 21.11
N ARG A 738 18.46 3.44 20.01
CA ARG A 738 18.58 4.00 18.66
C ARG A 738 17.80 3.20 17.62
N LEU A 739 17.40 3.87 16.54
CA LEU A 739 16.54 3.31 15.50
C LEU A 739 17.34 2.59 14.44
N LEU A 740 18.42 3.21 13.97
CA LEU A 740 19.25 2.62 12.93
C LEU A 740 20.08 1.47 13.53
N PRO A 741 20.08 0.27 12.93
CA PRO A 741 20.89 -0.85 13.41
C PRO A 741 22.38 -0.65 13.08
N PRO A 742 23.29 -1.36 13.76
CA PRO A 742 24.72 -1.29 13.49
C PRO A 742 25.04 -1.44 12.01
N GLY A 743 25.80 -0.46 11.53
CA GLY A 743 26.22 -0.32 10.16
C GLY A 743 25.22 0.33 9.20
N VAL A 744 23.97 0.56 9.55
CA VAL A 744 23.20 1.46 8.69
C VAL A 744 23.84 2.85 8.79
N ARG A 745 24.06 3.52 7.65
CA ARG A 745 24.77 4.80 7.63
C ARG A 745 24.08 5.79 8.57
N GLY A 746 24.84 6.42 9.48
CA GLY A 746 24.27 7.28 10.51
C GLY A 746 23.80 6.54 11.77
N HIS A 747 24.12 5.25 11.90
CA HIS A 747 24.02 4.53 13.17
C HIS A 747 24.71 5.29 14.30
N LEU A 748 24.05 5.32 15.45
CA LEU A 748 24.58 5.86 16.69
C LEU A 748 24.69 4.72 17.71
N ASP A 749 25.76 4.72 18.49
CA ASP A 749 25.93 3.77 19.58
C ASP A 749 24.79 3.92 20.61
N ALA A 750 24.43 2.79 21.23
CA ALA A 750 23.44 2.78 22.29
C ALA A 750 23.89 3.68 23.44
N GLY A 751 22.99 4.55 23.87
CA GLY A 751 23.18 5.45 25.00
C GLY A 751 23.54 6.89 24.64
N ALA A 752 23.85 7.16 23.36
CA ALA A 752 23.92 8.52 22.87
C ALA A 752 22.56 9.23 23.01
N GLY A 753 22.57 10.56 23.15
CA GLY A 753 21.35 11.39 23.11
C GLY A 753 20.57 11.42 24.43
N PRO A 754 19.29 11.84 24.42
CA PRO A 754 18.60 12.24 25.63
C PRO A 754 18.23 11.08 26.57
N LEU A 755 18.11 9.86 26.05
CA LEU A 755 17.74 8.66 26.83
C LEU A 755 18.89 8.11 27.68
N GLY A 756 20.15 8.40 27.32
CA GLY A 756 21.32 7.93 28.06
C GLY A 756 21.49 6.40 28.07
N THR A 757 22.38 5.91 28.93
CA THR A 757 22.77 4.49 29.02
C THR A 757 21.96 3.68 30.04
N ALA A 758 20.93 4.26 30.66
CA ALA A 758 20.16 3.59 31.71
C ALA A 758 19.33 2.42 31.14
N GLU A 759 19.55 1.22 31.67
CA GLU A 759 18.93 -0.02 31.20
C GLU A 759 17.39 -0.02 31.27
N ASN A 760 16.82 0.56 32.33
CA ASN A 760 15.37 0.67 32.56
C ASN A 760 14.90 2.12 32.71
N GLY A 761 15.57 3.04 32.01
CA GLY A 761 15.26 4.46 32.06
C GLY A 761 15.66 5.15 33.38
N ASP A 762 15.31 6.43 33.50
CA ASP A 762 15.54 7.29 34.66
C ASP A 762 14.18 7.87 35.14
N PRO A 763 13.48 7.19 36.07
CA PRO A 763 12.15 7.62 36.52
C PRO A 763 12.19 8.95 37.28
N GLU A 764 13.31 9.30 37.91
CA GLU A 764 13.46 10.57 38.62
C GLU A 764 13.60 11.74 37.64
N ARG A 765 14.41 11.57 36.59
CA ARG A 765 14.51 12.56 35.50
C ARG A 765 13.21 12.63 34.71
N ALA A 766 12.53 11.52 34.48
CA ALA A 766 11.20 11.51 33.90
C ALA A 766 10.21 12.34 34.74
N ARG A 767 10.16 12.13 36.06
CA ARG A 767 9.27 12.88 36.97
C ARG A 767 9.58 14.37 36.97
N ARG A 768 10.85 14.77 37.02
CA ARG A 768 11.26 16.18 36.90
C ARG A 768 10.87 16.80 35.56
N THR A 769 10.99 16.03 34.48
CA THR A 769 10.62 16.49 33.13
C THR A 769 9.11 16.64 33.00
N LEU A 770 8.34 15.67 33.53
CA LEU A 770 6.88 15.69 33.56
C LEU A 770 6.33 16.83 34.42
N ALA A 771 6.91 17.07 35.60
CA ALA A 771 6.50 18.16 36.49
C ALA A 771 6.64 19.54 35.85
N LYS A 772 7.69 19.75 35.02
CA LYS A 772 7.87 20.99 34.25
C LYS A 772 6.90 21.12 33.07
N ALA A 773 6.51 19.99 32.47
CA ALA A 773 5.68 19.94 31.27
C ALA A 773 4.17 19.96 31.56
N GLY A 774 3.77 19.49 32.74
CA GLY A 774 2.40 19.11 33.04
C GLY A 774 2.07 17.70 32.52
N ALA A 775 1.34 16.92 33.31
CA ALA A 775 0.90 15.58 32.89
C ALA A 775 -0.19 15.66 31.79
N PRO A 776 -0.34 14.62 30.97
CA PRO A 776 -1.46 14.53 30.04
C PRO A 776 -2.80 14.56 30.80
N ALA A 777 -3.80 15.19 30.19
CA ALA A 777 -5.13 15.32 30.78
C ALA A 777 -5.86 13.97 30.89
N HIS A 778 -5.57 13.05 29.98
CA HIS A 778 -6.09 11.68 29.96
C HIS A 778 -5.13 10.67 30.62
N GLU A 779 -5.66 9.50 30.92
CA GLU A 779 -4.87 8.32 31.29
C GLU A 779 -4.23 7.70 30.05
N LEU A 780 -2.92 7.43 30.10
CA LEU A 780 -2.18 6.82 29.00
C LEU A 780 -2.58 5.36 28.81
N VAL A 781 -2.80 4.96 27.57
CA VAL A 781 -3.16 3.58 27.21
C VAL A 781 -1.97 2.91 26.52
N VAL A 782 -1.42 1.87 27.16
CA VAL A 782 -0.39 0.99 26.59
C VAL A 782 -1.06 -0.21 25.93
N GLY A 783 -1.07 -0.25 24.61
CA GLY A 783 -1.74 -1.28 23.80
C GLY A 783 -0.93 -2.57 23.67
N TYR A 784 -1.60 -3.71 23.84
CA TYR A 784 -1.10 -5.05 23.52
C TYR A 784 -2.13 -5.83 22.70
N THR A 785 -1.71 -6.89 22.01
CA THR A 785 -2.62 -7.73 21.20
C THR A 785 -2.82 -9.11 21.85
N GLN A 786 -4.05 -9.63 21.87
CA GLN A 786 -4.28 -11.03 22.28
C GLN A 786 -3.63 -12.01 21.32
N GLY A 787 -2.94 -13.02 21.86
CA GLY A 787 -2.16 -13.98 21.09
C GLY A 787 -0.71 -13.56 20.86
N GLU A 788 -0.34 -12.30 21.14
CA GLU A 788 1.05 -11.87 21.17
C GLU A 788 1.75 -12.49 22.40
N PRO A 789 2.84 -13.28 22.23
CA PRO A 789 3.54 -13.90 23.34
C PRO A 789 4.02 -12.86 24.33
N MET A 790 3.63 -13.01 25.60
CA MET A 790 4.00 -12.09 26.69
C MET A 790 3.63 -10.62 26.45
N GLY A 791 2.72 -10.31 25.51
CA GLY A 791 2.33 -8.94 25.17
C GLY A 791 1.69 -8.21 26.34
N ARG A 792 0.82 -8.89 27.08
CA ARG A 792 0.17 -8.34 28.28
C ARG A 792 1.15 -8.07 29.41
N GLU A 793 2.10 -8.97 29.64
CA GLU A 793 3.16 -8.83 30.63
C GLU A 793 4.07 -7.64 30.29
N ARG A 794 4.48 -7.49 29.02
CA ARG A 794 5.25 -6.32 28.56
C ARG A 794 4.51 -5.02 28.81
N ALA A 795 3.23 -4.94 28.42
CA ALA A 795 2.43 -3.73 28.60
C ALA A 795 2.29 -3.36 30.09
N ARG A 796 2.13 -4.35 30.99
CA ARG A 796 2.11 -4.12 32.44
C ARG A 796 3.42 -3.55 32.97
N ALA A 797 4.57 -4.09 32.55
CA ALA A 797 5.87 -3.57 32.95
C ALA A 797 6.04 -2.09 32.56
N VAL A 798 5.61 -1.72 31.34
CA VAL A 798 5.59 -0.33 30.88
C VAL A 798 4.69 0.54 31.75
N VAL A 799 3.46 0.08 32.04
CA VAL A 799 2.52 0.80 32.92
C VAL A 799 3.14 1.04 34.30
N ASP A 800 3.71 0.02 34.94
CA ASP A 800 4.31 0.15 36.27
C ASP A 800 5.44 1.20 36.30
N ALA A 801 6.25 1.25 35.25
CA ALA A 801 7.31 2.24 35.12
C ALA A 801 6.76 3.67 34.93
N LEU A 802 5.70 3.82 34.12
CA LEU A 802 5.03 5.11 33.92
C LEU A 802 4.38 5.61 35.22
N LEU A 803 3.74 4.72 36.00
CA LEU A 803 3.17 5.05 37.31
C LEU A 803 4.25 5.56 38.27
N ARG A 804 5.43 4.90 38.33
CA ARG A 804 6.57 5.36 39.17
C ARG A 804 7.13 6.72 38.76
N ALA A 805 7.02 7.07 37.47
CA ALA A 805 7.41 8.38 36.93
C ALA A 805 6.34 9.47 37.12
N GLY A 806 5.16 9.13 37.67
CA GLY A 806 4.08 10.07 37.98
C GLY A 806 3.04 10.24 36.88
N PHE A 807 2.99 9.34 35.89
CA PHE A 807 1.91 9.29 34.91
C PHE A 807 0.69 8.54 35.46
N ARG A 808 -0.48 8.79 34.86
CA ARG A 808 -1.62 7.86 34.94
C ARG A 808 -1.57 6.99 33.69
N ALA A 809 -1.55 5.66 33.85
CA ALA A 809 -1.45 4.74 32.72
C ALA A 809 -2.16 3.41 33.02
N ARG A 810 -2.66 2.76 31.96
CA ARG A 810 -3.22 1.40 32.00
C ARG A 810 -2.84 0.60 30.75
N ALA A 811 -2.84 -0.72 30.88
CA ALA A 811 -2.69 -1.63 29.75
C ALA A 811 -4.05 -1.92 29.13
N ALA A 812 -4.12 -2.01 27.80
CA ALA A 812 -5.35 -2.35 27.09
C ALA A 812 -5.05 -3.34 25.97
N ASP A 813 -5.94 -4.31 25.81
CA ASP A 813 -6.02 -5.11 24.62
C ASP A 813 -6.59 -4.25 23.50
N VAL A 814 -5.85 -4.13 22.39
CA VAL A 814 -6.23 -3.29 21.25
C VAL A 814 -6.66 -4.12 20.05
N GLY A 815 -6.87 -5.43 20.24
CA GLY A 815 -7.17 -6.37 19.16
C GLY A 815 -6.00 -6.55 18.20
N ALA A 816 -6.20 -7.31 17.12
CA ALA A 816 -5.20 -7.37 16.06
C ALA A 816 -5.05 -5.96 15.45
N PRO A 817 -3.84 -5.38 15.36
CA PRO A 817 -3.65 -4.23 14.51
C PRO A 817 -4.15 -4.61 13.11
N LEU A 818 -4.92 -3.72 12.46
CA LEU A 818 -5.42 -3.95 11.10
C LEU A 818 -4.30 -4.58 10.25
N PRO A 819 -4.55 -5.64 9.46
CA PRO A 819 -3.49 -6.23 8.67
C PRO A 819 -2.87 -5.17 7.75
N GLY A 820 -1.57 -4.95 7.91
CA GLY A 820 -0.77 -4.03 7.09
C GLY A 820 -0.45 -2.66 7.73
N PRO A 821 0.41 -1.88 7.05
CA PRO A 821 0.95 -0.59 7.54
C PRO A 821 -0.08 0.52 7.82
N SER A 822 -1.35 0.28 7.49
CA SER A 822 -2.48 1.18 7.72
C SER A 822 -2.82 1.34 9.20
N ALA A 823 -2.62 0.29 10.01
CA ALA A 823 -3.05 0.15 11.41
C ALA A 823 -2.37 1.05 12.44
N THR A 824 -1.34 1.78 12.02
CA THR A 824 -0.54 2.65 12.89
C THR A 824 -0.37 4.05 12.28
N ARG A 825 -0.91 4.24 11.06
CA ARG A 825 -0.72 5.40 10.20
C ARG A 825 -1.53 6.64 10.58
N THR A 826 -2.75 6.41 11.05
CA THR A 826 -3.75 7.46 11.15
C THR A 826 -3.83 8.07 12.53
N GLY A 827 -3.19 7.48 13.56
CA GLY A 827 -3.39 7.90 14.95
C GLY A 827 -4.86 7.95 15.38
N THR A 828 -5.76 7.27 14.63
CA THR A 828 -7.20 7.14 14.89
C THR A 828 -7.49 6.06 15.93
N TYR A 829 -6.44 5.40 16.41
CA TYR A 829 -6.52 4.38 17.43
C TYR A 829 -6.62 5.00 18.81
N ASP A 830 -7.26 4.27 19.72
CA ASP A 830 -7.59 4.70 21.06
C ASP A 830 -6.50 4.41 22.10
N TYR A 831 -5.30 4.01 21.64
CA TYR A 831 -4.11 3.81 22.46
C TYR A 831 -3.03 4.88 22.25
N ASP A 832 -2.17 5.06 23.26
CA ASP A 832 -1.11 6.07 23.31
C ASP A 832 0.27 5.49 22.98
N LEU A 833 0.52 4.23 23.33
CA LEU A 833 1.75 3.51 23.03
C LEU A 833 1.43 2.11 22.52
N HIS A 834 2.14 1.66 21.49
CA HIS A 834 2.08 0.27 21.03
C HIS A 834 3.43 -0.17 20.47
N LEU A 835 3.79 -1.44 20.72
CA LEU A 835 5.00 -2.06 20.22
C LEU A 835 4.87 -2.36 18.72
N VAL A 836 5.88 -1.99 17.95
CA VAL A 836 6.01 -2.38 16.54
C VAL A 836 7.44 -2.83 16.28
N THR A 837 7.60 -3.76 15.34
CA THR A 837 8.91 -4.16 14.83
C THR A 837 9.05 -3.65 13.41
N LEU A 838 10.03 -2.78 13.18
CA LEU A 838 10.31 -2.17 11.88
C LEU A 838 11.55 -2.81 11.27
N SER A 839 11.60 -2.90 9.94
CA SER A 839 12.77 -3.36 9.18
C SER A 839 13.20 -2.31 8.17
N THR A 840 14.50 -2.07 7.99
CA THR A 840 14.96 -1.04 7.03
C THR A 840 14.81 -1.46 5.57
N TYR A 841 14.63 -2.75 5.27
CA TYR A 841 14.54 -3.35 3.91
C TYR A 841 15.72 -3.05 2.95
N SER A 842 16.64 -2.18 3.35
CA SER A 842 17.79 -1.70 2.62
C SER A 842 18.79 -1.11 3.63
N PRO A 843 20.10 -1.13 3.35
CA PRO A 843 21.09 -0.41 4.14
C PRO A 843 21.01 1.13 4.00
N ASP A 844 20.14 1.67 3.14
CA ASP A 844 19.92 3.10 3.01
C ASP A 844 18.90 3.64 4.05
N PRO A 845 19.28 4.61 4.90
CA PRO A 845 18.40 5.15 5.94
C PRO A 845 17.21 5.94 5.38
N ALA A 846 17.30 6.49 4.16
CA ALA A 846 16.22 7.27 3.59
C ALA A 846 14.97 6.41 3.41
N LEU A 847 15.15 5.16 2.99
CA LEU A 847 14.07 4.20 2.84
C LEU A 847 13.39 3.90 4.17
N PHE A 848 14.14 3.73 5.25
CA PHE A 848 13.57 3.55 6.58
C PHE A 848 12.79 4.80 7.04
N PHE A 849 13.44 5.96 7.10
CA PHE A 849 12.79 7.14 7.66
C PHE A 849 11.64 7.67 6.81
N ARG A 850 11.75 7.61 5.48
CA ARG A 850 10.67 8.08 4.59
C ARG A 850 9.48 7.13 4.58
N SER A 851 9.70 5.81 4.67
CA SER A 851 8.60 4.84 4.74
C SER A 851 7.82 4.98 6.04
N PHE A 852 8.53 5.09 7.16
CA PHE A 852 7.93 4.96 8.49
C PHE A 852 7.56 6.30 9.13
N PHE A 853 8.29 7.39 8.88
CA PHE A 853 8.13 8.63 9.66
C PHE A 853 7.84 9.88 8.82
N ASP A 854 8.06 9.86 7.50
CA ASP A 854 7.72 11.01 6.64
C ASP A 854 6.23 11.01 6.28
N THR A 855 5.45 11.78 7.02
CA THR A 855 3.99 11.91 6.80
C THR A 855 3.61 12.53 5.45
N ARG A 856 4.58 13.05 4.68
CA ARG A 856 4.34 13.61 3.34
C ARG A 856 4.36 12.55 2.24
N VAL A 857 4.81 11.32 2.53
CA VAL A 857 4.78 10.20 1.59
C VAL A 857 3.34 9.71 1.45
N PRO A 858 2.69 9.88 0.28
CA PRO A 858 1.35 9.36 0.07
C PRO A 858 1.36 7.85 0.23
N ASN A 859 0.43 7.30 1.00
CA ASN A 859 0.41 5.86 1.34
C ASN A 859 1.58 5.35 2.20
N GLY A 860 2.47 6.23 2.66
CA GLY A 860 3.49 5.91 3.66
C GLY A 860 2.91 5.62 5.04
N GLN A 861 3.69 4.97 5.91
CA GLN A 861 3.19 4.49 7.20
C GLN A 861 3.01 5.63 8.21
N GLY A 862 3.81 6.70 8.17
CA GLY A 862 3.61 7.89 9.02
C GLY A 862 3.39 7.59 10.51
N LEU A 863 4.15 6.64 11.06
CA LEU A 863 4.00 6.08 12.40
C LEU A 863 3.95 7.16 13.47
N GLY A 864 2.98 7.03 14.37
CA GLY A 864 2.76 7.97 15.46
C GLY A 864 2.14 9.30 15.02
N ALA A 865 1.85 9.45 13.72
CA ALA A 865 1.26 10.64 13.11
C ALA A 865 2.04 11.95 13.38
N LEU A 866 3.37 11.86 13.51
CA LEU A 866 4.25 13.01 13.77
C LEU A 866 4.41 13.87 12.50
N ALA A 867 3.53 14.83 12.31
CA ALA A 867 3.65 15.83 11.24
C ALA A 867 4.51 17.03 11.70
N ASP A 868 5.84 16.86 11.75
CA ASP A 868 6.77 17.91 12.19
C ASP A 868 7.62 18.48 11.04
N ARG A 869 7.62 19.82 10.88
CA ARG A 869 8.38 20.49 9.83
C ARG A 869 9.89 20.35 10.00
N GLY A 870 10.38 20.33 11.24
CA GLY A 870 11.80 20.16 11.55
C GLY A 870 12.30 18.79 11.14
N LEU A 871 11.56 17.73 11.49
CA LEU A 871 11.84 16.36 11.08
C LEU A 871 11.84 16.22 9.55
N HIS A 872 10.80 16.70 8.87
CA HIS A 872 10.73 16.65 7.41
C HIS A 872 11.91 17.38 6.74
N THR A 873 12.32 18.52 7.29
CA THR A 873 13.49 19.28 6.79
C THR A 873 14.79 18.51 7.03
N ALA A 874 14.92 17.82 8.16
CA ALA A 874 16.08 17.00 8.47
C ALA A 874 16.19 15.80 7.51
N ILE A 875 15.07 15.12 7.22
CA ILE A 875 14.99 14.04 6.23
C ILE A 875 15.40 14.56 4.85
N ASP A 876 14.82 15.67 4.38
CA ASP A 876 15.15 16.25 3.07
C ASP A 876 16.65 16.61 2.97
N ARG A 877 17.22 17.17 4.04
CA ARG A 877 18.66 17.51 4.10
C ARG A 877 19.53 16.25 4.06
N ALA A 878 19.15 15.21 4.80
CA ALA A 878 19.90 13.96 4.84
C ALA A 878 19.85 13.20 3.52
N SER A 879 18.70 13.17 2.85
CA SER A 879 18.55 12.63 1.49
C SER A 879 19.35 13.40 0.45
N ALA A 880 19.49 14.72 0.59
CA ALA A 880 20.26 15.55 -0.34
C ALA A 880 21.77 15.56 -0.06
N ALA A 881 22.21 15.07 1.09
CA ALA A 881 23.61 15.17 1.51
C ALA A 881 24.55 14.35 0.61
N THR A 882 25.68 14.95 0.25
CA THR A 882 26.72 14.33 -0.57
C THR A 882 27.96 14.03 0.26
N GLY A 883 28.58 12.87 0.03
CA GLY A 883 29.77 12.41 0.75
C GLY A 883 29.42 11.60 2.00
N GLY A 884 30.11 10.46 2.18
CA GLY A 884 29.76 9.45 3.19
C GLY A 884 29.64 9.99 4.62
N GLY A 885 30.63 10.79 5.07
CA GLY A 885 30.64 11.36 6.42
C GLY A 885 29.52 12.39 6.67
N ALA A 886 29.28 13.30 5.73
CA ALA A 886 28.23 14.31 5.87
C ALA A 886 26.83 13.68 5.84
N GLN A 887 26.64 12.67 4.98
CA GLN A 887 25.38 11.93 4.92
C GLN A 887 25.16 11.09 6.18
N ALA A 888 26.19 10.44 6.72
CA ALA A 888 26.12 9.73 8.00
C ALA A 888 25.72 10.65 9.16
N ALA A 889 26.36 11.81 9.28
CA ALA A 889 26.03 12.80 10.31
C ALA A 889 24.59 13.32 10.16
N ALA A 890 24.13 13.55 8.92
CA ALA A 890 22.77 14.01 8.66
C ALA A 890 21.71 12.97 9.05
N TRP A 891 21.91 11.68 8.73
CA TRP A 891 21.00 10.62 9.14
C TRP A 891 21.02 10.33 10.63
N ALA A 892 22.19 10.40 11.27
CA ALA A 892 22.31 10.34 12.73
C ALA A 892 21.48 11.43 13.43
N ALA A 893 21.46 12.64 12.86
CA ALA A 893 20.62 13.73 13.38
C ALA A 893 19.11 13.44 13.22
N VAL A 894 18.68 12.73 12.17
CA VAL A 894 17.27 12.32 12.01
C VAL A 894 16.87 11.30 13.10
N ASP A 895 17.71 10.30 13.35
CA ASP A 895 17.51 9.34 14.46
C ASP A 895 17.37 10.08 15.79
N GLU A 896 18.33 10.96 16.08
CA GLU A 896 18.35 11.73 17.32
C GLU A 896 17.11 12.61 17.49
N LEU A 897 16.66 13.30 16.43
CA LEU A 897 15.44 14.10 16.48
C LEU A 897 14.21 13.27 16.85
N LEU A 898 14.03 12.08 16.27
CA LEU A 898 12.87 11.23 16.58
C LEU A 898 12.86 10.79 18.05
N VAL A 899 14.03 10.44 18.59
CA VAL A 899 14.21 10.09 20.00
C VAL A 899 14.00 11.31 20.91
N GLU A 900 14.56 12.46 20.56
CA GLU A 900 14.42 13.73 21.31
C GLU A 900 13.00 14.30 21.26
N TYR A 901 12.24 13.95 20.22
CA TYR A 901 10.83 14.31 20.09
C TYR A 901 9.93 13.38 20.91
N GLY A 902 10.47 12.27 21.42
CA GLY A 902 9.72 11.22 22.10
C GLY A 902 8.64 10.59 21.21
N ALA A 903 8.82 10.61 19.90
CA ALA A 903 7.84 10.03 18.96
C ALA A 903 7.90 8.50 18.97
N VAL A 904 9.05 7.96 19.38
CA VAL A 904 9.36 6.54 19.44
C VAL A 904 10.20 6.25 20.67
N VAL A 905 10.09 5.03 21.18
CA VAL A 905 10.95 4.50 22.23
C VAL A 905 11.56 3.19 21.74
N PRO A 906 12.80 3.20 21.20
CA PRO A 906 13.48 1.97 20.76
C PRO A 906 13.58 0.97 21.90
N VAL A 907 13.52 -0.33 21.66
CA VAL A 907 13.60 -1.36 22.71
C VAL A 907 14.83 -2.22 22.49
N CYS A 908 14.83 -2.96 21.40
CA CYS A 908 15.92 -3.86 21.03
C CYS A 908 16.04 -3.94 19.50
N ARG A 909 17.24 -4.27 19.05
CA ARG A 909 17.48 -4.74 17.68
C ARG A 909 17.49 -6.26 17.69
N HIS A 910 17.11 -6.89 16.59
CA HIS A 910 17.13 -8.35 16.49
C HIS A 910 18.40 -8.83 15.80
N GLU A 911 18.89 -9.99 16.21
CA GLU A 911 19.92 -10.73 15.47
C GLU A 911 19.26 -11.93 14.79
N ARG A 912 19.60 -12.17 13.52
CA ARG A 912 19.04 -13.28 12.75
C ARG A 912 19.97 -14.47 12.81
N ARG A 913 19.39 -15.63 13.11
CA ARG A 913 20.00 -16.94 12.91
C ARG A 913 19.02 -17.80 12.15
N LEU A 914 19.43 -18.22 10.97
CA LEU A 914 18.61 -19.04 10.09
C LEU A 914 19.16 -20.46 10.04
N PRO A 915 18.43 -21.47 10.56
CA PRO A 915 18.78 -22.87 10.36
C PRO A 915 18.63 -23.28 8.89
N TYR A 916 19.52 -24.12 8.40
CA TYR A 916 19.40 -24.80 7.12
C TYR A 916 20.07 -26.17 7.16
N ARG A 917 19.66 -27.10 6.30
CA ARG A 917 20.21 -28.47 6.28
C ARG A 917 21.61 -28.49 5.65
N ARG A 918 22.52 -29.27 6.25
CA ARG A 918 23.86 -29.55 5.70
C ARG A 918 23.76 -30.02 4.25
N GLY A 919 24.68 -29.55 3.41
CA GLY A 919 24.65 -29.79 1.97
C GLY A 919 24.42 -28.52 1.14
N LEU A 920 23.85 -27.47 1.72
CA LEU A 920 23.78 -26.13 1.13
C LEU A 920 24.94 -25.29 1.65
N GLU A 921 25.66 -24.62 0.78
CA GLU A 921 26.70 -23.66 1.13
C GLU A 921 26.52 -22.36 0.34
N GLY A 922 27.26 -21.30 0.70
CA GLY A 922 27.14 -20.00 0.05
C GLY A 922 25.85 -19.20 0.36
N LEU A 923 25.04 -19.66 1.32
CA LEU A 923 23.89 -18.93 1.85
C LEU A 923 24.38 -17.76 2.71
N THR A 924 23.90 -16.54 2.44
CA THR A 924 24.27 -15.34 3.18
C THR A 924 23.05 -14.57 3.66
N LEU A 925 23.20 -13.71 4.66
CA LEU A 925 22.18 -12.74 5.07
C LEU A 925 22.58 -11.36 4.55
N ASP A 926 21.71 -10.73 3.75
CA ASP A 926 21.98 -9.44 3.10
C ASP A 926 21.24 -8.25 3.77
N GLY A 927 20.85 -8.43 5.04
CA GLY A 927 20.04 -7.47 5.79
C GLY A 927 18.56 -7.46 5.41
N ARG A 928 18.17 -8.00 4.24
CA ARG A 928 16.76 -8.17 3.82
C ARG A 928 16.23 -9.58 4.08
N GLY A 929 17.13 -10.54 4.21
CA GLY A 929 16.84 -11.94 4.50
C GLY A 929 17.95 -12.85 4.00
N PRO A 930 17.71 -14.18 3.92
CA PRO A 930 18.60 -15.07 3.21
C PRO A 930 18.69 -14.73 1.72
N SER A 931 19.92 -14.64 1.22
CA SER A 931 20.21 -14.53 -0.21
C SER A 931 20.78 -15.85 -0.73
N LEU A 932 20.14 -16.35 -1.79
CA LEU A 932 20.54 -17.56 -2.52
C LEU A 932 21.40 -17.25 -3.76
N ALA A 933 21.77 -15.99 -3.99
CA ALA A 933 22.46 -15.54 -5.20
C ALA A 933 23.78 -16.31 -5.48
N THR A 934 24.50 -16.66 -4.42
CA THR A 934 25.77 -17.40 -4.47
C THR A 934 25.70 -18.81 -3.90
N ALA A 935 24.48 -19.31 -3.60
CA ALA A 935 24.30 -20.60 -2.96
C ALA A 935 24.74 -21.75 -3.87
N TYR A 936 25.19 -22.88 -3.30
CA TYR A 936 25.57 -24.09 -4.03
C TYR A 936 25.39 -25.35 -3.20
N VAL A 937 25.29 -26.49 -3.86
CA VAL A 937 25.17 -27.81 -3.21
C VAL A 937 26.56 -28.41 -3.07
N SER A 938 26.97 -28.74 -1.85
CA SER A 938 28.22 -29.47 -1.59
C SER A 938 28.06 -30.94 -1.95
N SER A 939 29.09 -31.54 -2.56
CA SER A 939 29.14 -32.95 -2.96
C SER A 939 29.05 -33.92 -1.80
#